data_AF-A0A8N5EW25-F1
#
_entry.id   AF-A0A8N5EW25-F1
#
_cell.length_a   1.000
_cell.length_b   1.000
_cell.length_c   1.000
_cell.angle_alpha   90.00
_cell.angle_beta   90.00
_cell.angle_gamma   90.00
#
_symmetry.space_group_name_H-M   'P 1'
#
loop_
_entity.id
_entity.type
_entity.pdbx_description
1 polymer ?
#
loop_
_entity_poly.entity_id
_entity_poly.type
_entity_poly.pdbx_seq_one_letter_code
_entity_poly.pdbx_strand_id
1 'polypeptide(L)'
;MLNNWDKWMAKKHKKIRLRCQKGIPPSLRGRAWQYLSGSKVKLEQNMGKFDELDLLTGDPKWLDVIERDLHRQFPFHEMFVSRGGHGQQDLFRVLKAYTLYRPEEGYCQAQAPIAAVLLMHMPAEQAFWCLVQICEKYLPGYYSEKLEAIQLDGQILFSLLHKVSPVAYKHLSKQKIDPILYMTEWFMCAFSRTLPWSSVLRVWDMFFCEGVKIIFRVGLVLLKHTLGSSDKLKSCQGQYETMERLRALSPKIMQEAFLVQEVIELPVTERQIEREHLIQLKKWRETHGELQCKSPPRLHGAKAISEAEPAPRKGRSQGVVEPRRGGPRAVPGRCEADPGQCGAVLGRSRGNAGRSWAGPGGVRVLSLARRGLWLYTHPLLKLLFLPQRCRCKFFSLTETPEDYTVMLDEEGFKELPPSEFMQVADSTWLVLSVVSNGREPPGCQATGVTKIARSVIAPLAEHHVSVLMLSTYQTDFILVRERDLPVVIHTLAGEFDIYKEEGGECVPVTCDDVSNGFLKPKPPASPTLHPVQSPQTRFCVLTVAPDTLPAIATMLIDVLFYSHAPPWDAAPGSQDLDSITFFSFSLIEGYISIVMDAETQKRFPSDLLLTSSTGELWRMVRIGGQPLGFDECGIVAQIAEPLAAPDISGY
;
A
#
# COMPACT_ATOMS: atom_id res chain seq x y z
N MET A 1 2.80 30.73 4.20
CA MET A 1 1.35 30.96 4.30
C MET A 1 0.81 30.34 5.59
N LEU A 2 0.93 29.02 5.77
CA LEU A 2 0.44 28.27 6.95
C LEU A 2 0.81 28.91 8.31
N ASN A 3 2.07 29.34 8.51
CA ASN A 3 2.52 29.99 9.76
C ASN A 3 1.81 31.32 10.12
N ASN A 4 0.87 31.80 9.31
CA ASN A 4 0.06 33.00 9.53
C ASN A 4 -1.39 32.75 9.05
N TRP A 5 -1.91 31.53 9.27
CA TRP A 5 -3.12 31.02 8.60
C TRP A 5 -4.32 31.96 8.68
N ASP A 6 -4.74 32.38 9.87
CA ASP A 6 -5.95 33.17 10.10
C ASP A 6 -5.90 34.52 9.36
N LYS A 7 -4.72 35.16 9.36
CA LYS A 7 -4.43 36.39 8.61
C LYS A 7 -4.52 36.19 7.09
N TRP A 8 -4.14 35.01 6.59
CA TRP A 8 -4.25 34.65 5.18
C TRP A 8 -5.66 34.22 4.79
N MET A 9 -6.41 33.52 5.65
CA MET A 9 -7.82 33.21 5.44
C MET A 9 -8.65 34.50 5.41
N ALA A 10 -8.65 35.26 6.50
CA ALA A 10 -9.48 36.46 6.64
C ALA A 10 -9.20 37.54 5.58
N LYS A 11 -7.92 37.76 5.19
CA LYS A 11 -7.54 38.87 4.30
C LYS A 11 -7.04 38.47 2.91
N LYS A 12 -6.79 37.18 2.64
CA LYS A 12 -6.16 36.71 1.38
C LYS A 12 -6.74 35.40 0.82
N HIS A 13 -7.95 34.97 1.23
CA HIS A 13 -8.58 33.72 0.77
C HIS A 13 -8.53 33.50 -0.77
N LYS A 14 -8.80 34.53 -1.58
CA LYS A 14 -8.70 34.44 -3.07
C LYS A 14 -7.31 33.95 -3.54
N LYS A 15 -6.23 34.28 -2.83
CA LYS A 15 -4.85 33.84 -3.14
C LYS A 15 -4.54 32.45 -2.58
N ILE A 16 -5.22 31.99 -1.53
CA ILE A 16 -5.18 30.58 -1.08
C ILE A 16 -5.86 29.69 -2.14
N ARG A 17 -7.07 30.05 -2.56
CA ARG A 17 -7.83 29.35 -3.60
C ARG A 17 -7.03 29.18 -4.89
N LEU A 18 -6.43 30.26 -5.40
CA LEU A 18 -5.56 30.22 -6.58
C LEU A 18 -4.29 29.34 -6.41
N ARG A 19 -3.88 29.02 -5.18
CA ARG A 19 -2.76 28.10 -4.93
C ARG A 19 -3.23 26.65 -4.84
N CYS A 20 -4.39 26.39 -4.25
CA CYS A 20 -5.04 25.08 -4.28
C CYS A 20 -5.42 24.68 -5.73
N GLN A 21 -5.95 25.64 -6.50
CA GLN A 21 -6.23 25.48 -7.93
C GLN A 21 -4.95 25.25 -8.77
N LYS A 22 -3.77 25.78 -8.38
CA LYS A 22 -2.49 25.47 -9.05
C LYS A 22 -1.89 24.11 -8.64
N GLY A 23 -2.00 23.73 -7.37
CA GLY A 23 -1.32 22.58 -6.80
C GLY A 23 -0.69 22.90 -5.45
N ILE A 24 -1.05 22.13 -4.43
CA ILE A 24 -0.31 22.12 -3.16
C ILE A 24 0.90 21.18 -3.35
N PRO A 25 2.14 21.61 -3.08
CA PRO A 25 3.32 20.74 -3.16
C PRO A 25 3.17 19.50 -2.26
N PRO A 26 3.63 18.30 -2.67
CA PRO A 26 3.41 17.05 -1.92
C PRO A 26 3.80 17.15 -0.44
N SER A 27 5.02 17.64 -0.17
CA SER A 27 5.57 17.86 1.18
C SER A 27 4.83 18.89 2.05
N LEU A 28 3.81 19.57 1.51
CA LEU A 28 2.95 20.48 2.23
C LEU A 28 1.51 19.99 2.37
N ARG A 29 1.09 18.91 1.69
CA ARG A 29 -0.33 18.47 1.67
C ARG A 29 -0.87 18.13 3.05
N GLY A 30 -0.24 17.23 3.79
CA GLY A 30 -0.69 16.83 5.13
C GLY A 30 -0.98 18.01 6.06
N ARG A 31 -0.07 18.99 6.08
CA ARG A 31 -0.24 20.23 6.87
C ARG A 31 -1.30 21.16 6.28
N ALA A 32 -1.29 21.38 4.96
CA ALA A 32 -2.19 22.33 4.31
C ALA A 32 -3.65 21.85 4.33
N TRP A 33 -3.88 20.55 4.14
CA TRP A 33 -5.21 19.94 4.20
C TRP A 33 -5.81 20.06 5.61
N GLN A 34 -5.04 19.82 6.69
CA GLN A 34 -5.51 20.05 8.07
C GLN A 34 -5.89 21.51 8.38
N TYR A 35 -5.19 22.47 7.76
CA TYR A 35 -5.51 23.90 7.86
C TYR A 35 -6.75 24.29 7.04
N LEU A 36 -6.98 23.65 5.88
CA LEU A 36 -8.15 23.88 5.02
C LEU A 36 -9.41 23.16 5.54
N SER A 37 -9.28 21.95 6.10
CA SER A 37 -10.39 21.16 6.65
C SER A 37 -10.87 21.63 8.02
N GLY A 38 -10.09 22.48 8.71
CA GLY A 38 -10.32 22.83 10.11
C GLY A 38 -9.95 21.71 11.10
N SER A 39 -9.47 20.55 10.63
CA SER A 39 -9.18 19.40 11.51
C SER A 39 -8.09 19.71 12.52
N LYS A 40 -7.13 20.59 12.18
CA LYS A 40 -6.12 21.05 13.12
C LYS A 40 -6.74 21.71 14.36
N VAL A 41 -7.78 22.53 14.18
CA VAL A 41 -8.46 23.21 15.30
C VAL A 41 -9.24 22.19 16.12
N LYS A 42 -9.86 21.21 15.46
CA LYS A 42 -10.61 20.13 16.14
C LYS A 42 -9.69 19.20 16.93
N LEU A 43 -8.51 18.86 16.41
CA LEU A 43 -7.43 18.15 17.11
C LEU A 43 -6.95 18.96 18.33
N GLU A 44 -6.60 20.23 18.15
CA GLU A 44 -6.17 21.12 19.25
C GLU A 44 -7.24 21.32 20.36
N GLN A 45 -8.52 21.07 20.07
CA GLN A 45 -9.63 21.08 21.03
C GLN A 45 -9.88 19.72 21.70
N ASN A 46 -9.36 18.62 21.15
CA ASN A 46 -9.65 17.24 21.56
C ASN A 46 -8.36 16.41 21.69
N MET A 47 -7.27 17.03 22.17
CA MET A 47 -5.95 16.41 22.34
C MET A 47 -6.03 15.06 23.08
N GLY A 48 -5.44 14.01 22.50
CA GLY A 48 -5.41 12.66 23.08
C GLY A 48 -6.73 11.88 23.00
N LYS A 49 -7.81 12.47 22.46
CA LYS A 49 -9.09 11.76 22.28
C LYS A 49 -9.00 10.66 21.21
N PHE A 50 -8.09 10.77 20.24
CA PHE A 50 -7.82 9.68 19.30
C PHE A 50 -7.22 8.47 20.01
N ASP A 51 -6.21 8.67 20.87
CA ASP A 51 -5.58 7.58 21.62
C ASP A 51 -6.56 6.95 22.64
N GLU A 52 -7.43 7.76 23.25
CA GLU A 52 -8.52 7.26 24.10
C GLU A 52 -9.48 6.34 23.33
N LEU A 53 -9.89 6.73 22.12
CA LEU A 53 -10.77 5.92 21.25
C LEU A 53 -10.06 4.68 20.68
N ASP A 54 -8.75 4.75 20.45
CA ASP A 54 -7.96 3.63 19.94
C ASP A 54 -7.69 2.56 21.00
N LEU A 55 -7.62 2.95 22.29
CA LEU A 55 -7.53 2.01 23.41
C LEU A 55 -8.87 1.31 23.74
N LEU A 56 -10.00 1.79 23.20
CA LEU A 56 -11.31 1.17 23.39
C LEU A 56 -11.59 0.06 22.37
N THR A 57 -12.31 -0.97 22.82
CA THR A 57 -12.86 -2.02 21.95
C THR A 57 -13.97 -1.44 21.08
N GLY A 58 -13.89 -1.65 19.76
CA GLY A 58 -14.99 -1.31 18.84
C GLY A 58 -16.14 -2.30 18.91
N ASP A 59 -17.30 -1.90 18.38
CA ASP A 59 -18.42 -2.82 18.10
C ASP A 59 -18.00 -3.85 17.04
N PRO A 60 -18.02 -5.17 17.33
CA PRO A 60 -17.66 -6.23 16.39
C PRO A 60 -18.36 -6.12 15.03
N LYS A 61 -19.63 -5.67 15.00
CA LYS A 61 -20.40 -5.43 13.76
C LYS A 61 -19.61 -4.56 12.78
N TRP A 62 -18.92 -3.54 13.28
CA TRP A 62 -18.15 -2.62 12.44
C TRP A 62 -16.71 -3.10 12.21
N LEU A 63 -16.07 -3.73 13.20
CA LEU A 63 -14.71 -4.27 13.05
C LEU A 63 -14.65 -5.29 11.89
N ASP A 64 -15.57 -6.26 11.88
CA ASP A 64 -15.72 -7.26 10.82
C ASP A 64 -15.85 -6.65 9.41
N VAL A 65 -16.54 -5.51 9.29
CA VAL A 65 -16.76 -4.84 8.00
C VAL A 65 -15.54 -4.02 7.60
N ILE A 66 -14.86 -3.38 8.56
CA ILE A 66 -13.61 -2.64 8.33
C ILE A 66 -12.51 -3.60 7.87
N GLU A 67 -12.28 -4.72 8.56
CA GLU A 67 -11.21 -5.68 8.24
C GLU A 67 -11.37 -6.28 6.84
N ARG A 68 -12.62 -6.62 6.46
CA ARG A 68 -12.94 -7.08 5.09
C ARG A 68 -12.75 -6.00 4.02
N ASP A 69 -12.69 -4.73 4.38
CA ASP A 69 -12.46 -3.61 3.46
C ASP A 69 -11.00 -3.17 3.36
N LEU A 70 -10.16 -3.37 4.39
CA LEU A 70 -8.76 -2.91 4.41
C LEU A 70 -7.99 -3.35 3.15
N HIS A 71 -8.07 -4.64 2.83
CA HIS A 71 -7.37 -5.24 1.68
C HIS A 71 -7.88 -4.78 0.30
N ARG A 72 -8.91 -3.92 0.26
CA ARG A 72 -9.53 -3.38 -0.97
C ARG A 72 -9.27 -1.89 -1.18
N GLN A 73 -8.50 -1.26 -0.29
CA GLN A 73 -8.11 0.14 -0.39
C GLN A 73 -6.67 0.25 -0.87
N PHE A 74 -6.48 0.77 -2.09
CA PHE A 74 -5.17 0.97 -2.72
C PHE A 74 -4.22 -0.23 -2.56
N PRO A 75 -4.63 -1.47 -2.94
CA PRO A 75 -3.88 -2.70 -2.63
C PRO A 75 -2.49 -2.78 -3.29
N PHE A 76 -2.18 -1.90 -4.24
CA PHE A 76 -0.88 -1.79 -4.91
C PHE A 76 -0.01 -0.63 -4.39
N HIS A 77 -0.47 0.10 -3.37
CA HIS A 77 0.24 1.25 -2.79
C HIS A 77 1.05 0.83 -1.55
N GLU A 78 2.35 1.14 -1.53
CA GLU A 78 3.35 0.77 -0.51
C GLU A 78 2.87 0.83 0.96
N MET A 79 2.07 1.84 1.33
CA MET A 79 1.50 1.98 2.68
C MET A 79 0.44 0.91 3.04
N PHE A 80 -0.34 0.41 2.08
CA PHE A 80 -1.48 -0.51 2.30
C PHE A 80 -1.29 -1.89 1.67
N VAL A 81 -0.18 -2.10 0.96
CA VAL A 81 0.12 -3.34 0.22
C VAL A 81 0.24 -4.55 1.14
N SER A 82 0.98 -4.42 2.25
CA SER A 82 1.18 -5.48 3.23
C SER A 82 -0.09 -5.72 4.04
N ARG A 83 -0.65 -6.94 3.97
CA ARG A 83 -1.78 -7.34 4.83
C ARG A 83 -1.38 -7.23 6.30
N GLY A 84 -2.16 -6.50 7.08
CA GLY A 84 -1.85 -6.22 8.48
C GLY A 84 -0.58 -5.36 8.70
N GLY A 85 0.01 -4.78 7.66
CA GLY A 85 1.13 -3.85 7.77
C GLY A 85 0.72 -2.48 8.32
N HIS A 86 1.72 -1.63 8.63
CA HIS A 86 1.53 -0.38 9.38
C HIS A 86 0.39 0.52 8.87
N GLY A 87 0.26 0.71 7.55
CA GLY A 87 -0.82 1.54 7.00
C GLY A 87 -2.20 0.87 7.02
N GLN A 88 -2.29 -0.46 6.92
CA GLN A 88 -3.56 -1.17 7.18
C GLN A 88 -3.94 -1.11 8.65
N GLN A 89 -2.97 -1.19 9.57
CA GLN A 89 -3.19 -1.00 11.01
C GLN A 89 -3.68 0.43 11.28
N ASP A 90 -3.00 1.46 10.79
CA ASP A 90 -3.43 2.85 10.97
C ASP A 90 -4.78 3.14 10.30
N LEU A 91 -5.10 2.51 9.16
CA LEU A 91 -6.43 2.59 8.54
C LEU A 91 -7.51 1.97 9.42
N PHE A 92 -7.26 0.79 10.00
CA PHE A 92 -8.16 0.16 10.97
C PHE A 92 -8.34 1.03 12.22
N ARG A 93 -7.25 1.56 12.80
CA ARG A 93 -7.27 2.46 13.96
C ARG A 93 -8.11 3.72 13.70
N VAL A 94 -7.91 4.38 12.55
CA VAL A 94 -8.68 5.56 12.13
C VAL A 94 -10.17 5.25 11.97
N LEU A 95 -10.51 4.11 11.35
CA LEU A 95 -11.92 3.75 11.08
C LEU A 95 -12.63 3.26 12.35
N LYS A 96 -11.98 2.46 13.19
CA LYS A 96 -12.46 2.08 14.54
C LYS A 96 -12.69 3.31 15.42
N ALA A 97 -11.73 4.24 15.45
CA ALA A 97 -11.89 5.49 16.19
C ALA A 97 -13.07 6.32 15.63
N TYR A 98 -13.33 6.28 14.31
CA TYR A 98 -14.52 6.92 13.73
C TYR A 98 -15.82 6.32 14.24
N THR A 99 -15.98 4.99 14.25
CA THR A 99 -17.23 4.34 14.69
C THR A 99 -17.50 4.59 16.17
N LEU A 100 -16.46 4.62 17.01
CA LEU A 100 -16.56 4.97 18.43
C LEU A 100 -16.84 6.47 18.67
N TYR A 101 -16.39 7.36 17.77
CA TYR A 101 -16.69 8.79 17.81
C TYR A 101 -18.08 9.14 17.25
N ARG A 102 -18.60 8.33 16.32
CA ARG A 102 -19.89 8.50 15.63
C ARG A 102 -20.68 7.17 15.56
N PRO A 103 -21.10 6.61 16.71
CA PRO A 103 -21.81 5.33 16.75
C PRO A 103 -23.15 5.34 15.98
N GLU A 104 -23.81 6.51 15.92
CA GLU A 104 -25.05 6.74 15.17
C GLU A 104 -24.88 6.67 13.63
N GLU A 105 -23.65 6.84 13.12
CA GLU A 105 -23.33 6.66 11.70
C GLU A 105 -22.64 5.32 11.42
N GLY A 106 -21.88 4.80 12.39
CA GLY A 106 -21.14 3.54 12.25
C GLY A 106 -20.02 3.63 11.23
N TYR A 107 -19.86 2.55 10.44
CA TYR A 107 -18.89 2.48 9.35
C TYR A 107 -19.58 2.20 8.01
N CYS A 108 -19.24 3.02 7.01
CA CYS A 108 -19.64 2.84 5.63
C CYS A 108 -18.40 2.59 4.76
N GLN A 109 -18.46 1.58 3.87
CA GLN A 109 -17.33 1.10 3.06
C GLN A 109 -16.61 2.20 2.25
N ALA A 110 -17.34 3.26 1.88
CA ALA A 110 -16.80 4.41 1.15
C ALA A 110 -15.91 5.35 2.00
N GLN A 111 -15.85 5.18 3.33
CA GLN A 111 -14.98 5.95 4.21
C GLN A 111 -13.52 5.46 4.19
N ALA A 112 -13.28 4.16 4.00
CA ALA A 112 -11.91 3.62 3.97
C ALA A 112 -11.04 4.18 2.82
N PRO A 113 -11.55 4.40 1.59
CA PRO A 113 -10.85 5.17 0.56
C PRO A 113 -10.47 6.58 1.02
N ILE A 114 -11.37 7.29 1.73
CA ILE A 114 -11.13 8.64 2.25
C ILE A 114 -10.01 8.62 3.30
N ALA A 115 -10.10 7.70 4.26
CA ALA A 115 -9.11 7.53 5.32
C ALA A 115 -7.72 7.14 4.78
N ALA A 116 -7.66 6.24 3.79
CA ALA A 116 -6.41 5.84 3.16
C ALA A 116 -5.70 7.02 2.45
N VAL A 117 -6.43 7.83 1.66
CA VAL A 117 -5.86 9.02 1.00
C VAL A 117 -5.35 10.07 2.01
N LEU A 118 -5.95 10.14 3.19
CA LEU A 118 -5.47 11.00 4.28
C LEU A 118 -4.16 10.45 4.89
N LEU A 119 -4.12 9.16 5.20
CA LEU A 119 -2.97 8.48 5.81
C LEU A 119 -1.71 8.56 4.93
N MET A 120 -1.86 8.49 3.60
CA MET A 120 -0.76 8.72 2.64
C MET A 120 -0.05 10.08 2.80
N HIS A 121 -0.65 11.03 3.54
CA HIS A 121 -0.15 12.39 3.71
C HIS A 121 -0.06 12.88 5.17
N MET A 122 -0.57 12.15 6.17
CA MET A 122 -0.48 12.53 7.59
C MET A 122 -0.68 11.34 8.55
N PRO A 123 -0.12 11.37 9.78
CA PRO A 123 -0.30 10.33 10.79
C PRO A 123 -1.77 10.08 11.20
N ALA A 124 -2.04 8.90 11.78
CA ALA A 124 -3.37 8.41 12.14
C ALA A 124 -4.29 9.43 12.84
N GLU A 125 -3.86 10.10 13.92
CA GLU A 125 -4.69 11.12 14.60
C GLU A 125 -5.11 12.26 13.64
N GLN A 126 -4.17 12.73 12.82
CA GLN A 126 -4.41 13.84 11.90
C GLN A 126 -5.34 13.41 10.74
N ALA A 127 -5.23 12.14 10.30
CA ALA A 127 -6.11 11.55 9.32
C ALA A 127 -7.52 11.34 9.90
N PHE A 128 -7.65 10.83 11.13
CA PHE A 128 -8.91 10.71 11.86
C PHE A 128 -9.65 12.05 11.96
N TRP A 129 -8.98 13.11 12.44
CA TRP A 129 -9.64 14.43 12.52
C TRP A 129 -9.98 15.03 11.14
N CYS A 130 -9.23 14.69 10.09
CA CYS A 130 -9.61 15.07 8.72
C CYS A 130 -10.85 14.30 8.23
N LEU A 131 -10.92 12.98 8.45
CA LEU A 131 -12.09 12.15 8.12
C LEU A 131 -13.34 12.67 8.84
N VAL A 132 -13.22 12.94 10.14
CA VAL A 132 -14.28 13.55 10.97
C VAL A 132 -14.77 14.89 10.40
N GLN A 133 -13.87 15.78 9.94
CA GLN A 133 -14.30 17.03 9.30
C GLN A 133 -14.96 16.81 7.93
N ILE A 134 -14.47 15.84 7.13
CA ILE A 134 -15.10 15.49 5.84
C ILE A 134 -16.53 15.01 6.04
N CYS A 135 -16.75 14.04 6.93
CA CYS A 135 -18.07 13.47 7.20
C CYS A 135 -19.01 14.51 7.83
N GLU A 136 -18.60 15.23 8.88
CA GLU A 136 -19.49 16.17 9.58
C GLU A 136 -19.81 17.46 8.80
N LYS A 137 -18.84 18.01 8.05
CA LYS A 137 -18.96 19.38 7.49
C LYS A 137 -19.04 19.40 5.97
N TYR A 138 -18.23 18.60 5.27
CA TYR A 138 -18.19 18.64 3.81
C TYR A 138 -19.31 17.79 3.18
N LEU A 139 -19.48 16.57 3.70
CA LEU A 139 -20.32 15.51 3.14
C LEU A 139 -21.36 14.94 4.16
N PRO A 140 -22.05 15.77 4.98
CA PRO A 140 -22.95 15.28 6.02
C PRO A 140 -24.12 14.47 5.45
N GLY A 141 -24.41 13.35 6.12
CA GLY A 141 -25.44 12.39 5.74
C GLY A 141 -25.06 11.41 4.61
N TYR A 142 -23.91 11.58 3.95
CA TYR A 142 -23.49 10.70 2.84
C TYR A 142 -23.38 9.23 3.26
N TYR A 143 -22.87 8.97 4.45
CA TYR A 143 -22.51 7.63 4.94
C TYR A 143 -23.64 6.94 5.73
N SER A 144 -24.85 7.51 5.71
CA SER A 144 -26.05 6.92 6.36
C SER A 144 -26.61 5.73 5.57
N GLU A 145 -27.15 4.73 6.26
CA GLU A 145 -27.60 3.45 5.66
C GLU A 145 -28.56 3.60 4.45
N LYS A 146 -29.36 4.68 4.40
CA LYS A 146 -30.34 4.94 3.33
C LYS A 146 -29.82 5.80 2.18
N LEU A 147 -28.60 6.34 2.29
CA LEU A 147 -27.95 7.18 1.27
C LEU A 147 -28.81 8.39 0.82
N GLU A 148 -29.73 8.89 1.65
CA GLU A 148 -30.70 9.93 1.28
C GLU A 148 -30.01 11.19 0.74
N ALA A 149 -28.86 11.56 1.34
CA ALA A 149 -28.04 12.69 0.92
C ALA A 149 -27.39 12.48 -0.47
N ILE A 150 -27.01 11.26 -0.82
CA ILE A 150 -26.45 10.90 -2.14
C ILE A 150 -27.56 10.91 -3.20
N GLN A 151 -28.73 10.35 -2.88
CA GLN A 151 -29.90 10.37 -3.77
C GLN A 151 -30.32 11.82 -4.09
N LEU A 152 -30.41 12.67 -3.07
CA LEU A 152 -30.71 14.09 -3.20
C LEU A 152 -29.65 14.82 -4.03
N ASP A 153 -28.36 14.59 -3.75
CA ASP A 153 -27.26 15.15 -4.53
C ASP A 153 -27.24 14.65 -5.98
N GLY A 154 -27.76 13.45 -6.26
CA GLY A 154 -27.97 12.97 -7.61
C GLY A 154 -29.01 13.75 -8.39
N GLN A 155 -30.14 14.07 -7.77
CA GLN A 155 -31.14 14.94 -8.39
C GLN A 155 -30.61 16.37 -8.60
N ILE A 156 -29.72 16.86 -7.73
CA ILE A 156 -28.98 18.11 -7.94
C ILE A 156 -28.02 17.99 -9.13
N LEU A 157 -27.18 16.95 -9.17
CA LEU A 157 -26.21 16.69 -10.24
C LEU A 157 -26.91 16.63 -11.61
N PHE A 158 -28.03 15.92 -11.69
CA PHE A 158 -28.84 15.79 -12.90
C PHE A 158 -29.47 17.12 -13.34
N SER A 159 -29.98 17.90 -12.39
CA SER A 159 -30.57 19.23 -12.64
C SER A 159 -29.52 20.29 -13.00
N LEU A 160 -28.25 20.08 -12.63
CA LEU A 160 -27.10 20.85 -13.12
C LEU A 160 -26.61 20.35 -14.49
N LEU A 161 -26.66 19.04 -14.75
CA LEU A 161 -26.30 18.46 -16.05
C LEU A 161 -27.18 19.00 -17.17
N HIS A 162 -28.47 19.22 -16.93
CA HIS A 162 -29.36 19.89 -17.91
C HIS A 162 -28.81 21.25 -18.39
N LYS A 163 -28.11 21.99 -17.52
CA LYS A 163 -27.54 23.32 -17.80
C LYS A 163 -26.13 23.23 -18.41
N VAL A 164 -25.35 22.20 -18.04
CA VAL A 164 -23.96 22.00 -18.49
C VAL A 164 -23.85 21.23 -19.81
N SER A 165 -24.71 20.22 -20.00
CA SER A 165 -24.77 19.39 -21.20
C SER A 165 -26.21 18.88 -21.43
N PRO A 166 -27.05 19.69 -22.11
CA PRO A 166 -28.41 19.29 -22.47
C PRO A 166 -28.46 17.98 -23.28
N VAL A 167 -27.40 17.66 -24.02
CA VAL A 167 -27.24 16.42 -24.79
C VAL A 167 -27.12 15.20 -23.86
N ALA A 168 -26.19 15.24 -22.90
CA ALA A 168 -26.01 14.16 -21.93
C ALA A 168 -27.24 13.97 -21.04
N TYR A 169 -27.85 15.08 -20.58
CA TYR A 169 -29.10 15.05 -19.82
C TYR A 169 -30.23 14.37 -20.59
N LYS A 170 -30.54 14.82 -21.81
CA LYS A 170 -31.61 14.24 -22.64
C LYS A 170 -31.38 12.75 -22.92
N HIS A 171 -30.14 12.34 -23.11
CA HIS A 171 -29.79 10.94 -23.31
C HIS A 171 -30.07 10.10 -22.06
N LEU A 172 -29.55 10.49 -20.90
CA LEU A 172 -29.77 9.77 -19.63
C LEU A 172 -31.25 9.73 -19.24
N SER A 173 -32.00 10.82 -19.46
CA SER A 173 -33.47 10.83 -19.29
C SER A 173 -34.17 9.83 -20.22
N LYS A 174 -33.77 9.76 -21.50
CA LYS A 174 -34.34 8.80 -22.47
C LYS A 174 -34.06 7.35 -22.07
N GLN A 175 -32.84 7.05 -21.61
CA GLN A 175 -32.43 5.72 -21.16
C GLN A 175 -32.89 5.38 -19.74
N LYS A 176 -33.58 6.29 -19.04
CA LYS A 176 -34.03 6.16 -17.64
C LYS A 176 -32.90 5.77 -16.67
N ILE A 177 -31.69 6.29 -16.89
CA ILE A 177 -30.55 6.04 -16.01
C ILE A 177 -30.59 7.03 -14.84
N ASP A 178 -30.92 6.52 -13.66
CA ASP A 178 -30.86 7.32 -12.43
C ASP A 178 -29.40 7.63 -12.05
N PRO A 179 -29.09 8.87 -11.58
CA PRO A 179 -27.78 9.26 -11.09
C PRO A 179 -27.11 8.28 -10.12
N ILE A 180 -27.85 7.65 -9.21
CA ILE A 180 -27.31 6.73 -8.19
C ILE A 180 -26.52 5.56 -8.79
N LEU A 181 -26.87 5.15 -10.02
CA LEU A 181 -26.27 3.99 -10.70
C LEU A 181 -24.82 4.19 -11.13
N TYR A 182 -24.36 5.45 -11.23
CA TYR A 182 -22.97 5.78 -11.63
C TYR A 182 -22.23 6.70 -10.66
N MET A 183 -22.92 7.60 -9.94
CA MET A 183 -22.24 8.63 -9.13
C MET A 183 -21.90 8.21 -7.71
N THR A 184 -22.42 7.08 -7.22
CA THR A 184 -22.38 6.75 -5.78
C THR A 184 -20.94 6.60 -5.28
N GLU A 185 -20.09 5.82 -5.98
CA GLU A 185 -18.66 5.74 -5.66
C GLU A 185 -17.96 7.10 -5.87
N TRP A 186 -18.26 7.78 -6.98
CA TRP A 186 -17.65 9.08 -7.33
C TRP A 186 -17.81 10.12 -6.20
N PHE A 187 -19.00 10.17 -5.59
CA PHE A 187 -19.33 11.17 -4.57
C PHE A 187 -18.95 10.70 -3.15
N MET A 188 -19.29 9.47 -2.77
CA MET A 188 -19.00 8.97 -1.42
C MET A 188 -17.50 8.77 -1.17
N CYS A 189 -16.75 8.35 -2.19
CA CYS A 189 -15.29 8.17 -2.13
C CYS A 189 -14.53 9.42 -2.60
N ALA A 190 -15.20 10.56 -2.84
CA ALA A 190 -14.60 11.80 -3.34
C ALA A 190 -13.62 11.57 -4.52
N PHE A 191 -14.05 10.78 -5.52
CA PHE A 191 -13.31 10.32 -6.70
C PHE A 191 -12.01 9.52 -6.47
N SER A 192 -11.66 9.21 -5.22
CA SER A 192 -10.38 8.55 -4.86
C SER A 192 -10.19 7.15 -5.46
N ARG A 193 -11.28 6.43 -5.76
CA ARG A 193 -11.28 5.12 -6.43
C ARG A 193 -11.40 5.20 -7.97
N THR A 194 -11.75 6.37 -8.50
CA THR A 194 -12.20 6.55 -9.90
C THR A 194 -11.18 7.27 -10.77
N LEU A 195 -10.41 8.21 -10.21
CA LEU A 195 -9.46 9.04 -10.96
C LEU A 195 -8.00 8.55 -10.79
N PRO A 196 -7.12 8.81 -11.76
CA PRO A 196 -5.67 8.69 -11.60
C PRO A 196 -5.17 9.48 -10.39
N TRP A 197 -4.13 8.97 -9.72
CA TRP A 197 -3.67 9.50 -8.43
C TRP A 197 -3.33 10.99 -8.45
N SER A 198 -2.62 11.45 -9.49
CA SER A 198 -2.36 12.89 -9.73
C SER A 198 -3.65 13.72 -9.68
N SER A 199 -4.65 13.33 -10.48
CA SER A 199 -5.96 13.98 -10.52
C SER A 199 -6.71 13.95 -9.19
N VAL A 200 -6.69 12.83 -8.44
CA VAL A 200 -7.29 12.74 -7.09
C VAL A 200 -6.74 13.85 -6.20
N LEU A 201 -5.41 13.98 -6.13
CA LEU A 201 -4.73 14.95 -5.28
C LEU A 201 -5.10 16.41 -5.63
N ARG A 202 -5.35 16.71 -6.91
CA ARG A 202 -5.79 18.06 -7.33
C ARG A 202 -7.25 18.33 -7.05
N VAL A 203 -8.11 17.33 -7.23
CA VAL A 203 -9.51 17.40 -6.81
C VAL A 203 -9.59 17.65 -5.31
N TRP A 204 -8.76 16.97 -4.52
CA TRP A 204 -8.70 17.11 -3.06
C TRP A 204 -8.12 18.46 -2.60
N ASP A 205 -7.02 18.93 -3.20
CA ASP A 205 -6.49 20.29 -2.97
C ASP A 205 -7.59 21.35 -3.13
N MET A 206 -8.41 21.25 -4.19
CA MET A 206 -9.51 22.17 -4.44
C MET A 206 -10.72 21.92 -3.53
N PHE A 207 -11.10 20.67 -3.27
CA PHE A 207 -12.24 20.27 -2.46
C PHE A 207 -12.15 20.81 -1.03
N PHE A 208 -11.01 20.67 -0.35
CA PHE A 208 -10.83 21.26 0.98
C PHE A 208 -10.94 22.80 0.94
N CYS A 209 -10.45 23.45 -0.11
CA CYS A 209 -10.52 24.92 -0.21
C CYS A 209 -11.91 25.45 -0.58
N GLU A 210 -12.71 24.70 -1.35
CA GLU A 210 -13.89 25.19 -2.07
C GLU A 210 -15.18 24.37 -1.88
N GLY A 211 -15.11 23.33 -1.05
CA GLY A 211 -16.21 22.45 -0.67
C GLY A 211 -16.68 21.49 -1.76
N VAL A 212 -17.79 20.81 -1.47
CA VAL A 212 -18.44 19.82 -2.35
C VAL A 212 -18.75 20.32 -3.78
N LYS A 213 -18.75 21.64 -4.00
CA LYS A 213 -18.83 22.26 -5.34
C LYS A 213 -17.84 21.67 -6.33
N ILE A 214 -16.65 21.27 -5.87
CA ILE A 214 -15.64 20.63 -6.70
C ILE A 214 -16.06 19.21 -7.12
N ILE A 215 -16.64 18.41 -6.21
CA ILE A 215 -17.17 17.08 -6.50
C ILE A 215 -18.25 17.15 -7.59
N PHE A 216 -19.20 18.09 -7.47
CA PHE A 216 -20.20 18.37 -8.51
C PHE A 216 -19.56 18.78 -9.84
N ARG A 217 -18.56 19.68 -9.84
CA ARG A 217 -17.85 20.11 -11.06
C ARG A 217 -17.15 18.94 -11.76
N VAL A 218 -16.44 18.08 -11.02
CA VAL A 218 -15.77 16.88 -11.56
C VAL A 218 -16.79 15.94 -12.20
N GLY A 219 -17.87 15.58 -11.50
CA GLY A 219 -18.92 14.72 -12.05
C GLY A 219 -19.56 15.29 -13.32
N LEU A 220 -19.83 16.59 -13.35
CA LEU A 220 -20.38 17.28 -14.52
C LEU A 220 -19.41 17.33 -15.71
N VAL A 221 -18.10 17.49 -15.47
CA VAL A 221 -17.05 17.43 -16.51
C VAL A 221 -16.93 16.03 -17.08
N LEU A 222 -16.94 14.99 -16.24
CA LEU A 222 -16.90 13.59 -16.69
C LEU A 222 -18.14 13.23 -17.53
N LEU A 223 -19.34 13.64 -17.11
CA LEU A 223 -20.59 13.43 -17.85
C LEU A 223 -20.61 14.23 -19.18
N LYS A 224 -20.21 15.51 -19.15
CA LYS A 224 -20.06 16.38 -20.34
C LYS A 224 -19.14 15.72 -21.38
N HIS A 225 -17.98 15.22 -20.97
CA HIS A 225 -17.00 14.68 -21.90
C HIS A 225 -17.22 13.22 -22.27
N THR A 226 -18.02 12.47 -21.51
CA THR A 226 -18.41 11.10 -21.88
C THR A 226 -19.62 11.08 -22.82
N LEU A 227 -20.65 11.89 -22.56
CA LEU A 227 -21.97 11.79 -23.25
C LEU A 227 -22.44 13.08 -23.95
N GLY A 228 -21.72 14.20 -23.82
CA GLY A 228 -22.23 15.53 -24.21
C GLY A 228 -22.22 15.90 -25.70
N SER A 229 -22.07 14.94 -26.61
CA SER A 229 -22.03 15.19 -28.06
C SER A 229 -22.55 13.98 -28.85
N SER A 230 -23.34 14.22 -29.90
CA SER A 230 -24.03 13.18 -30.67
C SER A 230 -23.11 12.03 -31.14
N ASP A 231 -21.87 12.33 -31.54
CA ASP A 231 -20.91 11.30 -31.97
C ASP A 231 -20.53 10.31 -30.86
N LYS A 232 -20.47 10.76 -29.61
CA LYS A 232 -20.21 9.89 -28.44
C LYS A 232 -21.44 9.05 -28.06
N LEU A 233 -22.64 9.48 -28.48
CA LEU A 233 -23.88 8.73 -28.27
C LEU A 233 -24.13 7.66 -29.34
N LYS A 234 -23.43 7.69 -30.49
CA LYS A 234 -23.52 6.65 -31.55
C LYS A 234 -23.20 5.24 -31.02
N SER A 235 -22.26 5.15 -30.07
CA SER A 235 -21.85 3.92 -29.38
C SER A 235 -22.64 3.60 -28.11
N CYS A 236 -23.62 4.43 -27.73
CA CYS A 236 -24.35 4.32 -26.46
C CYS A 236 -25.86 4.33 -26.72
N GLN A 237 -26.38 3.37 -27.49
CA GLN A 237 -27.74 3.44 -28.03
C GLN A 237 -28.82 3.07 -27.01
N GLY A 238 -28.53 2.14 -26.10
CA GLY A 238 -29.39 1.71 -25.00
C GLY A 238 -28.85 2.06 -23.62
N GLN A 239 -29.49 1.48 -22.60
CA GLN A 239 -29.12 1.67 -21.20
C GLN A 239 -27.77 0.99 -20.87
N TYR A 240 -27.55 -0.23 -21.38
CA TYR A 240 -26.38 -1.05 -21.06
C TYR A 240 -25.07 -0.41 -21.55
N GLU A 241 -25.01 -0.03 -22.82
CA GLU A 241 -23.81 0.57 -23.43
C GLU A 241 -23.52 1.96 -22.84
N THR A 242 -24.55 2.67 -22.37
CA THR A 242 -24.39 3.93 -21.64
C THR A 242 -23.81 3.69 -20.24
N MET A 243 -24.26 2.66 -19.52
CA MET A 243 -23.73 2.30 -18.20
C MET A 243 -22.28 1.79 -18.28
N GLU A 244 -21.96 0.93 -19.25
CA GLU A 244 -20.58 0.50 -19.51
C GLU A 244 -19.67 1.69 -19.84
N ARG A 245 -20.17 2.68 -20.61
CA ARG A 245 -19.41 3.89 -20.91
C ARG A 245 -19.16 4.80 -19.69
N LEU A 246 -20.04 4.77 -18.70
CA LEU A 246 -19.91 5.51 -17.44
C LEU A 246 -19.02 4.79 -16.42
N ARG A 247 -18.92 3.45 -16.48
CA ARG A 247 -17.94 2.64 -15.74
C ARG A 247 -16.55 2.78 -16.35
N ALA A 248 -16.43 2.57 -17.66
CA ALA A 248 -15.20 2.70 -18.44
C ALA A 248 -15.00 4.13 -18.98
N LEU A 249 -14.78 5.08 -18.06
CA LEU A 249 -14.43 6.46 -18.38
C LEU A 249 -13.12 6.52 -19.18
N SER A 250 -13.02 7.45 -20.14
CA SER A 250 -11.82 7.56 -20.98
C SER A 250 -10.63 8.09 -20.17
N PRO A 251 -9.45 7.44 -20.18
CA PRO A 251 -8.28 7.95 -19.47
C PRO A 251 -7.94 9.40 -19.82
N LYS A 252 -8.13 9.79 -21.09
CA LYS A 252 -7.89 11.16 -21.58
C LYS A 252 -8.68 12.24 -20.84
N ILE A 253 -9.91 11.94 -20.37
CA ILE A 253 -10.75 12.93 -19.66
C ILE A 253 -10.48 12.95 -18.15
N MET A 254 -9.71 11.98 -17.65
CA MET A 254 -9.35 11.83 -16.24
C MET A 254 -7.92 12.29 -15.93
N GLN A 255 -7.11 12.64 -16.95
CA GLN A 255 -5.76 13.16 -16.79
C GLN A 255 -5.72 14.56 -16.15
N GLU A 256 -4.72 14.82 -15.30
CA GLU A 256 -4.68 15.97 -14.40
C GLU A 256 -4.92 17.30 -15.11
N ALA A 257 -4.09 17.61 -16.12
CA ALA A 257 -4.11 18.90 -16.80
C ALA A 257 -5.47 19.22 -17.44
N PHE A 258 -6.07 18.23 -18.12
CA PHE A 258 -7.38 18.38 -18.77
C PHE A 258 -8.50 18.52 -17.74
N LEU A 259 -8.55 17.61 -16.76
CA LEU A 259 -9.62 17.57 -15.77
C LEU A 259 -9.63 18.83 -14.90
N VAL A 260 -8.45 19.28 -14.42
CA VAL A 260 -8.33 20.47 -13.57
C VAL A 260 -8.72 21.74 -14.34
N GLN A 261 -8.34 21.87 -15.62
CA GLN A 261 -8.72 23.02 -16.44
C GLN A 261 -10.26 23.10 -16.57
N GLU A 262 -10.89 22.04 -17.07
CA GLU A 262 -12.34 21.97 -17.26
C GLU A 262 -13.12 22.15 -15.95
N VAL A 263 -12.63 21.59 -14.84
CA VAL A 263 -13.23 21.76 -13.50
C VAL A 263 -13.15 23.19 -12.99
N ILE A 264 -12.09 23.94 -13.31
CA ILE A 264 -11.96 25.37 -12.95
C ILE A 264 -12.88 26.23 -13.83
N GLU A 265 -12.88 25.99 -15.15
CA GLU A 265 -13.65 26.76 -16.12
C GLU A 265 -15.16 26.58 -16.01
N LEU A 266 -15.64 25.41 -15.54
CA LEU A 266 -17.09 25.12 -15.48
C LEU A 266 -17.85 26.17 -14.65
N PRO A 267 -18.89 26.85 -15.20
CA PRO A 267 -19.56 27.98 -14.54
C PRO A 267 -20.57 27.59 -13.44
N VAL A 268 -20.34 26.47 -12.75
CA VAL A 268 -21.19 25.99 -11.64
C VAL A 268 -20.73 26.60 -10.31
N THR A 269 -21.65 27.27 -9.64
CA THR A 269 -21.42 28.01 -8.39
C THR A 269 -22.10 27.33 -7.20
N GLU A 270 -21.57 27.63 -6.02
CA GLU A 270 -22.09 27.28 -4.69
C GLU A 270 -23.59 27.56 -4.57
N ARG A 271 -24.00 28.81 -4.86
CA ARG A 271 -25.39 29.27 -4.85
C ARG A 271 -26.33 28.52 -5.80
N GLN A 272 -25.81 27.95 -6.89
CA GLN A 272 -26.63 27.11 -7.77
C GLN A 272 -26.85 25.72 -7.16
N ILE A 273 -25.86 25.17 -6.44
CA ILE A 273 -25.99 23.90 -5.70
C ILE A 273 -26.93 24.10 -4.50
N GLU A 274 -26.76 25.16 -3.70
CA GLU A 274 -27.66 25.51 -2.59
C GLU A 274 -29.11 25.68 -3.05
N ARG A 275 -29.34 26.45 -4.13
CA ARG A 275 -30.68 26.67 -4.69
C ARG A 275 -31.31 25.38 -5.21
N GLU A 276 -30.53 24.54 -5.89
CA GLU A 276 -31.02 23.26 -6.40
C GLU A 276 -31.29 22.29 -5.25
N HIS A 277 -30.45 22.24 -4.21
CA HIS A 277 -30.68 21.47 -2.99
C HIS A 277 -32.03 21.81 -2.35
N LEU A 278 -32.35 23.09 -2.16
CA LEU A 278 -33.65 23.52 -1.62
C LEU A 278 -34.83 23.09 -2.52
N ILE A 279 -34.67 23.12 -3.85
CA ILE A 279 -35.70 22.67 -4.81
C ILE A 279 -35.93 21.17 -4.72
N GLN A 280 -34.86 20.36 -4.77
CA GLN A 280 -34.98 18.90 -4.73
C GLN A 280 -35.40 18.40 -3.34
N LEU A 281 -34.99 19.07 -2.25
CA LEU A 281 -35.41 18.76 -0.89
C LEU A 281 -36.91 19.03 -0.67
N LYS A 282 -37.50 20.02 -1.33
CA LYS A 282 -38.96 20.23 -1.33
C LYS A 282 -39.69 19.07 -1.99
N LYS A 283 -39.26 18.67 -3.20
CA LYS A 283 -39.82 17.51 -3.93
C LYS A 283 -39.68 16.20 -3.14
N TRP A 284 -38.56 16.02 -2.44
CA TRP A 284 -38.33 14.86 -1.58
C TRP A 284 -39.40 14.78 -0.49
N ARG A 285 -39.67 15.89 0.22
CA ARG A 285 -40.73 15.93 1.24
C ARG A 285 -42.12 15.65 0.69
N GLU A 286 -42.40 16.11 -0.54
CA GLU A 286 -43.66 15.88 -1.25
C GLU A 286 -43.85 14.42 -1.71
N THR A 287 -42.80 13.60 -1.74
CA THR A 287 -42.83 12.23 -2.29
C THR A 287 -42.44 11.13 -1.29
N HIS A 288 -41.61 11.44 -0.30
CA HIS A 288 -41.01 10.50 0.66
C HIS A 288 -41.15 10.92 2.13
N GLY A 289 -41.63 12.15 2.41
CA GLY A 289 -41.71 12.70 3.77
C GLY A 289 -40.41 13.37 4.25
N GLU A 290 -40.28 13.60 5.56
CA GLU A 290 -39.03 14.16 6.11
C GLU A 290 -37.84 13.21 5.91
N LEU A 291 -36.66 13.78 5.67
CA LEU A 291 -35.39 13.06 5.75
C LEU A 291 -35.24 12.44 7.15
N GLN A 292 -34.81 11.18 7.18
CA GLN A 292 -34.61 10.47 8.44
C GLN A 292 -33.25 10.83 9.05
N CYS A 293 -32.23 11.05 8.21
CA CYS A 293 -30.95 11.59 8.67
C CYS A 293 -31.03 13.12 8.87
N LYS A 294 -31.23 13.57 10.12
CA LYS A 294 -31.24 15.00 10.48
C LYS A 294 -29.83 15.60 10.64
N SER A 295 -29.06 15.50 9.57
CA SER A 295 -27.71 16.05 9.43
C SER A 295 -27.69 17.60 9.44
N PRO A 296 -26.60 18.24 9.91
CA PRO A 296 -26.43 19.68 9.83
C PRO A 296 -26.19 20.15 8.37
N PRO A 297 -26.41 21.44 8.06
CA PRO A 297 -26.06 22.01 6.76
C PRO A 297 -24.56 21.88 6.47
N ARG A 298 -24.22 21.45 5.26
CA ARG A 298 -22.81 21.30 4.83
C ARG A 298 -22.13 22.65 4.66
N LEU A 299 -20.84 22.71 4.98
CA LEU A 299 -19.99 23.90 4.86
C LEU A 299 -19.22 23.88 3.53
N HIS A 300 -19.26 25.00 2.81
CA HIS A 300 -18.66 25.11 1.48
C HIS A 300 -17.14 25.41 1.49
N GLY A 301 -16.40 24.55 2.20
CA GLY A 301 -14.94 24.55 2.25
C GLY A 301 -14.31 25.48 3.29
N ALA A 302 -12.98 25.59 3.23
CA ALA A 302 -12.13 26.19 4.27
C ALA A 302 -12.60 27.54 4.83
N LYS A 303 -13.18 28.44 4.01
CA LYS A 303 -13.67 29.73 4.51
C LYS A 303 -14.87 29.58 5.45
N ALA A 304 -15.87 28.79 5.06
CA ALA A 304 -17.06 28.57 5.88
C ALA A 304 -16.71 27.85 7.20
N ILE A 305 -15.77 26.90 7.14
CA ILE A 305 -15.24 26.21 8.33
C ILE A 305 -14.48 27.17 9.23
N SER A 306 -13.59 28.00 8.68
CA SER A 306 -12.86 29.02 9.46
C SER A 306 -13.74 30.12 10.05
N GLU A 307 -14.99 30.26 9.60
CA GLU A 307 -15.98 31.19 10.14
C GLU A 307 -16.91 30.53 11.16
N ALA A 308 -17.16 29.22 11.04
CA ALA A 308 -17.95 28.42 11.99
C ALA A 308 -17.14 27.91 13.20
N GLU A 309 -15.87 27.54 13.00
CA GLU A 309 -14.98 26.93 14.01
C GLU A 309 -13.69 27.78 14.18
N PRO A 310 -13.80 29.00 14.75
CA PRO A 310 -12.65 29.88 14.96
C PRO A 310 -11.67 29.29 15.99
N ALA A 311 -10.37 29.41 15.71
CA ALA A 311 -9.32 28.91 16.60
C ALA A 311 -9.38 29.57 18.00
N PRO A 312 -9.10 28.82 19.08
CA PRO A 312 -9.18 29.33 20.45
C PRO A 312 -8.19 30.48 20.68
N ARG A 313 -8.72 31.62 21.15
CA ARG A 313 -7.89 32.81 21.46
C ARG A 313 -6.96 32.51 22.63
N LYS A 314 -5.66 32.41 22.38
CA LYS A 314 -4.64 32.32 23.44
C LYS A 314 -4.66 33.60 24.29
N GLY A 315 -5.30 33.55 25.47
CA GLY A 315 -5.27 34.69 26.39
C GLY A 315 -6.32 34.76 27.50
N ARG A 316 -6.38 33.76 28.40
CA ARG A 316 -6.52 33.97 29.86
C ARG A 316 -6.41 32.66 30.64
N SER A 317 -5.57 32.65 31.67
CA SER A 317 -5.43 31.55 32.62
C SER A 317 -6.51 31.65 33.71
N GLN A 318 -7.30 30.58 33.87
CA GLN A 318 -8.10 30.34 35.07
C GLN A 318 -7.90 28.87 35.52
N GLY A 319 -8.08 28.63 36.83
CA GLY A 319 -7.49 27.47 37.51
C GLY A 319 -8.09 26.11 37.14
N VAL A 320 -7.25 25.08 37.17
CA VAL A 320 -7.67 23.67 37.16
C VAL A 320 -8.31 23.33 38.50
N VAL A 321 -9.44 22.60 38.47
CA VAL A 321 -10.06 21.97 39.64
C VAL A 321 -10.31 20.50 39.29
N GLU A 322 -9.61 19.59 39.98
CA GLU A 322 -9.82 18.14 39.84
C GLU A 322 -11.06 17.66 40.62
N PRO A 323 -11.87 16.75 40.06
CA PRO A 323 -12.78 15.90 40.81
C PRO A 323 -12.28 14.45 40.88
N ARG A 324 -11.54 14.16 41.96
CA ARG A 324 -11.38 12.92 42.73
C ARG A 324 -11.81 11.56 42.14
N ARG A 325 -10.94 10.56 42.39
CA ARG A 325 -11.14 9.11 42.21
C ARG A 325 -12.46 8.57 42.78
N GLY A 326 -13.06 7.62 42.06
CA GLY A 326 -14.01 6.63 42.58
C GLY A 326 -14.01 5.40 41.66
N GLY A 327 -13.89 4.20 42.22
CA GLY A 327 -13.84 2.96 41.45
C GLY A 327 -14.41 1.76 42.22
N PRO A 328 -15.11 0.82 41.56
CA PRO A 328 -15.53 -0.45 42.15
C PRO A 328 -14.72 -1.66 41.65
N ARG A 329 -14.89 -2.79 42.36
CA ARG A 329 -14.11 -4.04 42.25
C ARG A 329 -14.35 -4.81 40.95
N ALA A 330 -13.36 -5.62 40.57
CA ALA A 330 -13.48 -6.65 39.54
C ALA A 330 -14.20 -7.92 40.06
N VAL A 331 -14.74 -8.70 39.12
CA VAL A 331 -15.23 -10.09 39.29
C VAL A 331 -14.71 -10.89 38.08
N PRO A 332 -14.13 -12.09 38.25
CA PRO A 332 -13.56 -12.84 37.13
C PRO A 332 -14.64 -13.60 36.33
N GLY A 333 -14.77 -13.27 35.05
CA GLY A 333 -15.48 -14.10 34.06
C GLY A 333 -14.59 -15.26 33.59
N ARG A 334 -15.21 -16.40 33.22
CA ARG A 334 -14.49 -17.52 32.60
C ARG A 334 -14.19 -17.25 31.13
N CYS A 335 -13.12 -17.86 30.63
CA CYS A 335 -12.82 -17.90 29.20
C CYS A 335 -13.63 -19.01 28.52
N GLU A 336 -14.26 -18.69 27.41
CA GLU A 336 -14.62 -19.61 26.33
C GLU A 336 -14.10 -18.96 25.03
N ALA A 337 -13.61 -19.75 24.08
CA ALA A 337 -12.97 -19.27 22.86
C ALA A 337 -13.15 -20.28 21.72
N ASP A 338 -13.48 -19.80 20.51
CA ASP A 338 -13.36 -20.54 19.24
C ASP A 338 -13.49 -19.54 18.04
N PRO A 339 -13.22 -19.91 16.75
CA PRO A 339 -12.03 -19.34 16.10
C PRO A 339 -12.19 -18.86 14.63
N GLY A 340 -11.05 -18.40 14.06
CA GLY A 340 -10.81 -18.17 12.62
C GLY A 340 -10.36 -16.73 12.28
N GLN A 341 -9.73 -16.37 11.15
CA GLN A 341 -8.78 -17.00 10.20
C GLN A 341 -8.58 -15.97 9.03
N CYS A 342 -7.48 -15.81 8.28
CA CYS A 342 -6.03 -15.97 8.54
C CYS A 342 -5.20 -15.19 7.48
N GLY A 343 -3.88 -15.03 7.68
CA GLY A 343 -2.93 -14.27 6.83
C GLY A 343 -1.72 -13.75 7.64
N ALA A 344 -0.48 -13.76 7.09
CA ALA A 344 0.61 -14.39 7.86
C ALA A 344 2.09 -14.01 7.48
N VAL A 345 3.09 -13.52 8.28
CA VAL A 345 3.22 -12.95 9.68
C VAL A 345 3.94 -13.73 10.85
N LEU A 346 5.19 -14.28 10.74
CA LEU A 346 5.94 -14.89 11.89
C LEU A 346 6.22 -13.85 13.00
N GLY A 347 5.77 -14.06 14.25
CA GLY A 347 5.94 -13.09 15.36
C GLY A 347 6.29 -13.68 16.74
N ARG A 348 7.03 -12.90 17.56
CA ARG A 348 7.59 -13.32 18.86
C ARG A 348 6.56 -13.27 20.01
N SER A 349 6.50 -14.30 20.86
CA SER A 349 5.38 -14.48 21.80
C SER A 349 5.38 -13.56 23.04
N ARG A 350 4.39 -12.66 23.11
CA ARG A 350 3.48 -12.47 24.28
C ARG A 350 2.28 -11.58 23.94
N GLY A 351 1.34 -12.14 23.17
CA GLY A 351 0.02 -11.54 22.90
C GLY A 351 -0.47 -11.79 21.48
N ASN A 352 -1.44 -12.71 21.35
CA ASN A 352 -2.25 -13.00 20.16
C ASN A 352 -1.51 -13.17 18.82
N ALA A 353 -0.98 -14.38 18.59
CA ALA A 353 -1.14 -15.12 17.33
C ALA A 353 -0.76 -14.39 16.03
N GLY A 354 0.55 -14.15 15.86
CA GLY A 354 1.13 -13.85 14.54
C GLY A 354 1.17 -15.12 13.69
N ARG A 355 0.70 -15.08 12.45
CA ARG A 355 0.47 -16.29 11.64
C ARG A 355 1.60 -16.45 10.62
N SER A 356 2.17 -17.62 10.25
CA SER A 356 3.18 -17.64 9.15
C SER A 356 3.36 -18.93 8.35
N TRP A 357 3.28 -18.84 7.02
CA TRP A 357 3.87 -19.68 5.95
C TRP A 357 3.41 -19.13 4.58
N ALA A 358 4.00 -19.62 3.48
CA ALA A 358 3.57 -19.33 2.10
C ALA A 358 2.98 -20.57 1.40
N GLY A 359 2.21 -20.35 0.33
CA GLY A 359 1.32 -21.32 -0.31
C GLY A 359 1.96 -22.53 -1.06
N PRO A 360 1.14 -23.30 -1.79
CA PRO A 360 1.37 -24.73 -2.04
C PRO A 360 2.31 -25.05 -3.22
N GLY A 361 3.48 -24.38 -3.31
CA GLY A 361 4.48 -24.63 -4.34
C GLY A 361 5.90 -24.37 -3.84
N GLY A 362 6.74 -25.39 -3.87
CA GLY A 362 8.16 -25.25 -3.54
C GLY A 362 8.93 -24.44 -4.58
N VAL A 363 10.00 -23.80 -4.13
CA VAL A 363 10.93 -23.03 -4.97
C VAL A 363 12.12 -23.90 -5.38
N ARG A 364 12.50 -23.79 -6.65
CA ARG A 364 13.69 -24.39 -7.25
C ARG A 364 14.74 -23.31 -7.45
N VAL A 365 15.98 -23.65 -7.14
CA VAL A 365 17.16 -22.79 -7.29
C VAL A 365 18.03 -23.34 -8.41
N LEU A 366 18.40 -22.49 -9.35
CA LEU A 366 19.10 -22.84 -10.58
C LEU A 366 20.28 -21.89 -10.82
N SER A 367 21.26 -22.36 -11.57
CA SER A 367 22.30 -21.54 -12.19
C SER A 367 22.25 -21.74 -13.70
N LEU A 368 22.13 -20.63 -14.45
CA LEU A 368 22.21 -20.61 -15.90
C LEU A 368 23.57 -20.04 -16.32
N ALA A 369 24.41 -20.86 -16.94
CA ALA A 369 25.72 -20.44 -17.43
C ALA A 369 25.56 -19.36 -18.51
N ARG A 370 26.25 -18.22 -18.34
CA ARG A 370 26.17 -17.03 -19.21
C ARG A 370 26.23 -17.33 -20.72
N ARG A 371 27.06 -18.31 -21.13
CA ARG A 371 27.20 -18.79 -22.52
C ARG A 371 25.93 -19.43 -23.13
N GLY A 372 24.98 -19.86 -22.29
CA GLY A 372 23.72 -20.50 -22.69
C GLY A 372 22.48 -19.61 -22.56
N LEU A 373 22.60 -18.37 -22.07
CA LEU A 373 21.47 -17.48 -21.76
C LEU A 373 20.51 -17.27 -22.94
N TRP A 374 21.04 -17.30 -24.18
CA TRP A 374 20.27 -17.18 -25.42
C TRP A 374 19.16 -18.25 -25.55
N LEU A 375 19.40 -19.47 -25.04
CA LEU A 375 18.41 -20.56 -25.03
C LEU A 375 17.24 -20.27 -24.07
N TYR A 376 17.54 -19.55 -22.98
CA TYR A 376 16.60 -19.21 -21.92
C TYR A 376 15.93 -17.84 -22.11
N THR A 377 16.33 -17.06 -23.12
CA THR A 377 15.79 -15.71 -23.35
C THR A 377 14.26 -15.74 -23.54
N HIS A 378 13.70 -16.67 -24.32
CA HIS A 378 12.24 -16.76 -24.51
C HIS A 378 11.47 -17.01 -23.18
N PRO A 379 11.74 -18.08 -22.39
CA PRO A 379 11.02 -18.29 -21.14
C PRO A 379 11.33 -17.23 -20.07
N LEU A 380 12.55 -16.70 -19.99
CA LEU A 380 12.86 -15.60 -19.05
C LEU A 380 12.10 -14.32 -19.41
N LEU A 381 11.99 -13.94 -20.69
CA LEU A 381 11.15 -12.80 -21.11
C LEU A 381 9.66 -13.04 -20.79
N LYS A 382 9.17 -14.28 -20.88
CA LYS A 382 7.81 -14.64 -20.51
C LYS A 382 7.57 -14.48 -19.00
N LEU A 383 8.51 -14.92 -18.16
CA LEU A 383 8.44 -14.78 -16.70
C LEU A 383 8.60 -13.31 -16.25
N LEU A 384 9.50 -12.55 -16.88
CA LEU A 384 9.75 -11.13 -16.61
C LEU A 384 8.55 -10.22 -16.95
N PHE A 385 7.96 -10.39 -18.14
CA PHE A 385 7.07 -9.36 -18.73
C PHE A 385 5.64 -9.84 -19.03
N LEU A 386 5.36 -11.15 -18.98
CA LEU A 386 4.08 -11.72 -19.39
C LEU A 386 3.40 -12.54 -18.27
N PRO A 387 3.11 -11.96 -17.09
CA PRO A 387 2.47 -12.67 -15.97
C PRO A 387 1.04 -13.18 -16.28
N GLN A 388 0.44 -12.76 -17.40
CA GLN A 388 -0.82 -13.31 -17.93
C GLN A 388 -0.62 -14.57 -18.79
N ARG A 389 0.62 -15.07 -18.92
CA ARG A 389 1.00 -16.24 -19.77
C ARG A 389 1.67 -17.38 -19.00
N CYS A 390 2.10 -17.15 -17.76
CA CYS A 390 2.61 -18.14 -16.82
C CYS A 390 1.75 -18.14 -15.55
N ARG A 391 1.84 -19.20 -14.74
CA ARG A 391 1.20 -19.26 -13.40
C ARG A 391 2.17 -19.01 -12.25
N CYS A 392 3.43 -18.74 -12.60
CA CYS A 392 4.50 -18.43 -11.67
C CYS A 392 4.14 -17.20 -10.82
N LYS A 393 4.26 -17.35 -9.50
CA LYS A 393 4.07 -16.31 -8.49
C LYS A 393 5.39 -15.92 -7.82
N PHE A 394 6.36 -16.83 -7.76
CA PHE A 394 7.69 -16.57 -7.21
C PHE A 394 8.71 -16.69 -8.33
N PHE A 395 9.32 -15.57 -8.73
CA PHE A 395 10.40 -15.52 -9.71
C PHE A 395 11.47 -14.52 -9.27
N SER A 396 12.73 -14.92 -9.33
CA SER A 396 13.90 -14.06 -9.13
C SER A 396 15.02 -14.48 -10.07
N LEU A 397 15.67 -13.50 -10.69
CA LEU A 397 16.77 -13.64 -11.64
C LEU A 397 17.88 -12.68 -11.22
N THR A 398 19.04 -13.25 -10.87
CA THR A 398 20.22 -12.49 -10.42
C THR A 398 21.41 -12.81 -11.30
N GLU A 399 21.84 -11.81 -12.05
CA GLU A 399 23.08 -11.83 -12.81
C GLU A 399 24.28 -11.64 -11.86
N THR A 400 25.24 -12.56 -11.94
CA THR A 400 26.54 -12.52 -11.29
C THR A 400 27.64 -12.46 -12.37
N PRO A 401 28.92 -12.20 -12.04
CA PRO A 401 30.00 -12.32 -13.05
C PRO A 401 30.07 -13.73 -13.66
N GLU A 402 29.75 -14.76 -12.88
CA GLU A 402 29.89 -16.16 -13.27
C GLU A 402 28.65 -16.72 -14.01
N ASP A 403 27.44 -16.36 -13.58
CA ASP A 403 26.19 -16.98 -14.01
C ASP A 403 24.96 -16.05 -13.96
N TYR A 404 23.79 -16.61 -14.28
CA TYR A 404 22.50 -16.09 -13.88
C TYR A 404 21.86 -17.08 -12.90
N THR A 405 21.90 -16.75 -11.62
CA THR A 405 21.20 -17.50 -10.57
C THR A 405 19.70 -17.20 -10.68
N VAL A 406 18.87 -18.25 -10.70
CA VAL A 406 17.41 -18.12 -10.84
C VAL A 406 16.72 -18.87 -9.70
N MET A 407 15.79 -18.22 -9.01
CA MET A 407 14.96 -18.83 -7.96
C MET A 407 13.49 -18.70 -8.37
N LEU A 408 12.78 -19.81 -8.54
CA LEU A 408 11.38 -19.77 -8.98
C LEU A 408 10.54 -20.98 -8.57
N ASP A 409 9.23 -20.81 -8.54
CA ASP A 409 8.29 -21.91 -8.20
C ASP A 409 8.17 -22.99 -9.30
N GLU A 410 7.57 -24.12 -8.92
CA GLU A 410 7.28 -25.26 -9.81
C GLU A 410 6.37 -24.93 -11.01
N GLU A 411 5.60 -23.84 -11.03
CA GLU A 411 4.84 -23.43 -12.22
C GLU A 411 5.71 -22.68 -13.22
N GLY A 412 6.67 -21.88 -12.74
CA GLY A 412 7.70 -21.27 -13.59
C GLY A 412 8.75 -22.28 -14.07
N PHE A 413 9.11 -23.27 -13.26
CA PHE A 413 10.18 -24.24 -13.59
C PHE A 413 9.84 -25.05 -14.84
N LYS A 414 8.54 -25.32 -15.07
CA LYS A 414 8.00 -25.97 -16.27
C LYS A 414 8.19 -25.17 -17.57
N GLU A 415 8.54 -23.89 -17.49
CA GLU A 415 8.84 -23.04 -18.65
C GLU A 415 10.31 -23.16 -19.10
N LEU A 416 11.22 -23.69 -18.26
CA LEU A 416 12.65 -23.73 -18.52
C LEU A 416 13.07 -25.08 -19.13
N PRO A 417 13.59 -25.12 -20.38
CA PRO A 417 14.03 -26.38 -20.98
C PRO A 417 15.32 -26.90 -20.33
N PRO A 418 15.50 -28.22 -20.13
CA PRO A 418 16.77 -28.78 -19.66
C PRO A 418 17.87 -28.64 -20.72
N SER A 419 19.07 -28.25 -20.30
CA SER A 419 20.27 -28.21 -21.16
C SER A 419 21.56 -28.34 -20.35
N GLU A 420 22.70 -28.52 -21.03
CA GLU A 420 24.04 -28.50 -20.42
C GLU A 420 24.43 -27.15 -19.78
N PHE A 421 23.66 -26.09 -20.03
CA PHE A 421 23.89 -24.75 -19.49
C PHE A 421 23.11 -24.47 -18.20
N MET A 422 22.27 -25.41 -17.74
CA MET A 422 21.40 -25.24 -16.58
C MET A 422 21.75 -26.25 -15.48
N GLN A 423 22.23 -25.75 -14.35
CA GLN A 423 22.38 -26.52 -13.12
C GLN A 423 21.16 -26.26 -12.23
N VAL A 424 20.67 -27.28 -11.53
CA VAL A 424 19.51 -27.20 -10.64
C VAL A 424 19.91 -27.77 -9.29
N ALA A 425 19.55 -27.10 -8.19
CA ALA A 425 19.78 -27.64 -6.85
C ALA A 425 18.92 -28.89 -6.61
N ASP A 426 19.51 -29.92 -6.00
CA ASP A 426 18.85 -31.21 -5.72
C ASP A 426 17.65 -31.10 -4.76
N SER A 427 17.56 -30.01 -4.00
CA SER A 427 16.51 -29.79 -2.99
C SER A 427 15.45 -28.81 -3.48
N THR A 428 14.19 -29.13 -3.17
CA THR A 428 13.09 -28.16 -3.13
C THR A 428 13.23 -27.28 -1.89
N TRP A 429 12.99 -25.98 -2.05
CA TRP A 429 13.08 -24.99 -0.98
C TRP A 429 11.70 -24.44 -0.62
N LEU A 430 11.46 -24.24 0.67
CA LEU A 430 10.28 -23.58 1.23
C LEU A 430 10.68 -22.15 1.61
N VAL A 431 9.77 -21.20 1.38
CA VAL A 431 9.99 -19.78 1.67
C VAL A 431 9.41 -19.43 3.04
N LEU A 432 10.25 -18.93 3.94
CA LEU A 432 9.85 -18.32 5.21
C LEU A 432 9.89 -16.79 5.09
N SER A 433 8.95 -16.12 5.75
CA SER A 433 8.91 -14.66 5.91
C SER A 433 8.66 -14.30 7.38
N VAL A 434 9.31 -13.23 7.85
CA VAL A 434 9.34 -12.79 9.26
C VAL A 434 8.76 -11.39 9.38
N VAL A 435 7.75 -11.21 10.24
CA VAL A 435 7.03 -9.93 10.35
C VAL A 435 6.95 -9.48 11.81
N SER A 436 7.81 -8.51 12.15
CA SER A 436 7.98 -8.06 13.53
C SER A 436 6.89 -7.08 13.98
N ASN A 437 6.04 -7.50 14.91
CA ASN A 437 4.98 -6.67 15.50
C ASN A 437 5.50 -5.60 16.49
N GLY A 438 6.05 -4.51 15.96
CA GLY A 438 5.94 -3.14 16.50
C GLY A 438 6.49 -2.81 17.90
N ARG A 439 7.14 -3.74 18.61
CA ARG A 439 7.78 -3.50 19.92
C ARG A 439 9.29 -3.64 19.85
N GLU A 440 9.92 -2.73 19.11
CA GLU A 440 11.37 -2.54 19.17
C GLU A 440 11.77 -1.87 20.49
N PRO A 441 12.85 -2.30 21.15
CA PRO A 441 13.45 -1.52 22.22
C PRO A 441 14.00 -0.20 21.62
N PRO A 442 13.94 0.93 22.35
CA PRO A 442 14.34 2.23 21.82
C PRO A 442 15.85 2.28 21.57
N GLY A 443 16.27 2.05 20.32
CA GLY A 443 17.67 2.08 19.90
C GLY A 443 18.08 1.19 18.71
N CYS A 444 17.15 0.45 18.08
CA CYS A 444 17.42 -0.34 16.88
C CYS A 444 16.93 0.42 15.62
N GLN A 445 17.78 0.61 14.63
CA GLN A 445 17.47 1.25 13.33
C GLN A 445 17.85 0.39 12.12
N ALA A 446 18.67 -0.67 12.31
CA ALA A 446 19.09 -1.56 11.24
C ALA A 446 17.92 -2.14 10.43
N THR A 447 18.07 -2.27 9.13
CA THR A 447 17.06 -2.81 8.20
C THR A 447 17.57 -4.05 7.46
N GLY A 448 16.67 -4.95 7.08
CA GLY A 448 16.96 -6.19 6.38
C GLY A 448 17.34 -7.34 7.32
N VAL A 449 18.16 -8.26 6.82
CA VAL A 449 18.59 -9.52 7.46
C VAL A 449 19.16 -9.32 8.88
N THR A 450 19.77 -8.17 9.17
CA THR A 450 20.31 -7.90 10.50
C THR A 450 19.25 -7.74 11.60
N LYS A 451 17.98 -7.44 11.26
CA LYS A 451 16.86 -7.51 12.23
C LYS A 451 16.57 -8.94 12.71
N ILE A 452 16.70 -9.92 11.82
CA ILE A 452 16.35 -11.33 12.06
C ILE A 452 17.56 -12.20 12.45
N ALA A 453 18.76 -11.63 12.45
CA ALA A 453 20.02 -12.32 12.72
C ALA A 453 19.98 -13.18 14.00
N ARG A 454 19.63 -12.58 15.15
CA ARG A 454 19.65 -13.25 16.46
C ARG A 454 18.47 -14.17 16.74
N SER A 455 17.32 -13.96 16.09
CA SER A 455 16.09 -14.68 16.39
C SER A 455 15.77 -15.79 15.39
N VAL A 456 16.30 -15.73 14.16
CA VAL A 456 16.03 -16.75 13.13
C VAL A 456 17.32 -17.29 12.50
N ILE A 457 18.24 -16.43 12.07
CA ILE A 457 19.44 -16.88 11.34
C ILE A 457 20.38 -17.68 12.27
N ALA A 458 20.68 -17.18 13.46
CA ALA A 458 21.57 -17.85 14.42
C ALA A 458 20.98 -19.17 14.94
N PRO A 459 19.72 -19.25 15.43
CA PRO A 459 19.13 -20.53 15.88
C PRO A 459 19.09 -21.59 14.77
N LEU A 460 18.77 -21.21 13.52
CA LEU A 460 18.80 -22.15 12.39
C LEU A 460 20.22 -22.66 12.09
N ALA A 461 21.24 -21.80 12.17
CA ALA A 461 22.63 -22.19 12.01
C ALA A 461 23.12 -23.16 13.10
N GLU A 462 22.78 -22.88 14.37
CA GLU A 462 23.06 -23.76 15.52
C GLU A 462 22.45 -25.16 15.36
N HIS A 463 21.24 -25.24 14.79
CA HIS A 463 20.54 -26.49 14.52
C HIS A 463 20.87 -27.12 13.16
N HIS A 464 21.91 -26.63 12.48
CA HIS A 464 22.42 -27.13 11.19
C HIS A 464 21.41 -27.11 10.04
N VAL A 465 20.51 -26.12 10.04
CA VAL A 465 19.65 -25.82 8.89
C VAL A 465 20.41 -24.92 7.92
N SER A 466 20.52 -25.36 6.67
CA SER A 466 21.08 -24.55 5.57
C SER A 466 20.02 -23.58 5.06
N VAL A 467 20.41 -22.32 4.87
CA VAL A 467 19.52 -21.23 4.44
C VAL A 467 20.06 -20.53 3.20
N LEU A 468 19.17 -20.13 2.29
CA LEU A 468 19.46 -19.15 1.24
C LEU A 468 18.66 -17.87 1.55
N MET A 469 19.32 -16.72 1.45
CA MET A 469 18.65 -15.43 1.61
C MET A 469 18.28 -14.86 0.24
N LEU A 470 17.06 -14.33 0.12
CA LEU A 470 16.66 -13.46 -0.98
C LEU A 470 15.98 -12.22 -0.40
N SER A 471 16.76 -11.17 -0.23
CA SER A 471 16.25 -9.88 0.26
C SER A 471 15.81 -8.99 -0.89
N THR A 472 14.63 -8.41 -0.74
CA THR A 472 13.95 -7.61 -1.76
C THR A 472 13.63 -6.21 -1.24
N TYR A 473 13.20 -5.30 -2.12
CA TYR A 473 12.70 -3.99 -1.71
C TYR A 473 11.55 -4.10 -0.67
N GLN A 474 10.73 -5.16 -0.74
CA GLN A 474 9.54 -5.33 0.10
C GLN A 474 9.79 -6.11 1.40
N THR A 475 10.62 -7.16 1.38
CA THR A 475 10.88 -8.03 2.53
C THR A 475 12.14 -8.89 2.33
N ASP A 476 12.70 -9.38 3.43
CA ASP A 476 13.66 -10.48 3.43
C ASP A 476 12.92 -11.83 3.33
N PHE A 477 13.34 -12.70 2.41
CA PHE A 477 12.89 -14.09 2.32
C PHE A 477 14.01 -15.04 2.76
N ILE A 478 13.67 -16.00 3.62
CA ILE A 478 14.59 -17.05 4.08
C ILE A 478 14.14 -18.36 3.45
N LEU A 479 14.93 -18.91 2.54
CA LEU A 479 14.65 -20.19 1.90
C LEU A 479 15.32 -21.31 2.72
N VAL A 480 14.53 -22.28 3.16
CA VAL A 480 14.97 -23.51 3.85
C VAL A 480 14.65 -24.72 2.99
N ARG A 481 15.41 -25.81 3.10
CA ARG A 481 15.11 -27.03 2.31
C ARG A 481 13.90 -27.74 2.91
N GLU A 482 13.01 -28.27 2.06
CA GLU A 482 11.78 -28.95 2.50
C GLU A 482 12.04 -30.09 3.51
N ARG A 483 13.17 -30.80 3.34
CA ARG A 483 13.62 -31.88 4.25
C ARG A 483 14.02 -31.40 5.66
N ASP A 484 14.39 -30.14 5.82
CA ASP A 484 14.85 -29.57 7.10
C ASP A 484 13.69 -28.91 7.88
N LEU A 485 12.50 -28.81 7.29
CA LEU A 485 11.29 -28.21 7.87
C LEU A 485 10.95 -28.71 9.30
N PRO A 486 11.04 -30.02 9.63
CA PRO A 486 10.84 -30.50 11.00
C PRO A 486 11.73 -29.80 12.03
N VAL A 487 12.99 -29.52 11.67
CA VAL A 487 13.96 -28.84 12.52
C VAL A 487 13.62 -27.35 12.60
N VAL A 488 13.30 -26.71 11.48
CA VAL A 488 12.87 -25.30 11.41
C VAL A 488 11.68 -25.03 12.35
N ILE A 489 10.66 -25.88 12.33
CA ILE A 489 9.50 -25.77 13.22
C ILE A 489 9.94 -25.88 14.68
N HIS A 490 10.69 -26.94 15.02
CA HIS A 490 11.13 -27.19 16.39
C HIS A 490 12.01 -26.05 16.96
N THR A 491 12.97 -25.57 16.17
CA THR A 491 13.91 -24.50 16.55
C THR A 491 13.20 -23.15 16.74
N LEU A 492 12.25 -22.79 15.87
CA LEU A 492 11.62 -21.47 15.90
C LEU A 492 10.39 -21.40 16.81
N ALA A 493 9.69 -22.52 17.08
CA ALA A 493 8.47 -22.54 17.89
C ALA A 493 8.67 -22.12 19.36
N GLY A 494 9.91 -22.13 19.86
CA GLY A 494 10.25 -21.61 21.19
C GLY A 494 10.17 -20.08 21.30
N GLU A 495 10.27 -19.36 20.18
CA GLU A 495 10.14 -17.89 20.14
C GLU A 495 8.92 -17.41 19.34
N PHE A 496 8.55 -18.10 18.27
CA PHE A 496 7.57 -17.68 17.27
C PHE A 496 6.35 -18.58 17.18
N ASP A 497 5.18 -17.99 16.95
CA ASP A 497 3.98 -18.75 16.56
C ASP A 497 4.09 -19.15 15.05
N ILE A 498 3.94 -20.43 14.69
CA ILE A 498 4.17 -20.99 13.33
C ILE A 498 2.88 -21.59 12.74
N TYR A 499 2.67 -21.40 11.43
CA TYR A 499 1.45 -21.81 10.71
C TYR A 499 1.83 -22.49 9.37
N LYS A 500 0.85 -22.74 8.49
CA LYS A 500 0.98 -23.28 7.14
C LYS A 500 -0.04 -22.61 6.21
N GLU A 501 0.31 -22.13 5.02
CA GLU A 501 -0.69 -21.65 4.06
C GLU A 501 -1.15 -22.80 3.16
N GLU A 502 -2.42 -23.17 3.27
CA GLU A 502 -3.06 -24.19 2.43
C GLU A 502 -4.34 -23.59 1.81
N GLY A 503 -4.45 -23.65 0.47
CA GLY A 503 -5.61 -23.12 -0.27
C GLY A 503 -5.81 -21.59 -0.22
N GLY A 504 -4.97 -20.84 0.50
CA GLY A 504 -5.16 -19.41 0.79
C GLY A 504 -5.67 -19.13 2.21
N GLU A 505 -5.86 -20.16 3.03
CA GLU A 505 -6.05 -20.05 4.48
C GLU A 505 -4.74 -20.40 5.19
N CYS A 506 -4.55 -19.89 6.41
CA CYS A 506 -3.40 -20.27 7.25
C CYS A 506 -3.85 -21.15 8.41
N VAL A 507 -3.17 -22.27 8.60
CA VAL A 507 -3.44 -23.31 9.61
C VAL A 507 -2.32 -23.27 10.66
N PRO A 508 -2.58 -23.14 11.97
CA PRO A 508 -1.50 -23.19 12.97
C PRO A 508 -0.80 -24.55 12.95
N VAL A 509 0.52 -24.56 13.07
CA VAL A 509 1.35 -25.77 13.09
C VAL A 509 1.77 -26.04 14.52
N THR A 510 1.43 -27.22 15.03
CA THR A 510 1.83 -27.67 16.36
C THR A 510 3.10 -28.51 16.29
N CYS A 511 3.87 -28.57 17.39
CA CYS A 511 5.06 -29.44 17.43
C CYS A 511 4.72 -30.93 17.45
N ASP A 512 3.50 -31.31 17.87
CA ASP A 512 3.11 -32.71 18.07
C ASP A 512 3.00 -33.48 16.74
N ASP A 513 2.63 -32.80 15.65
CA ASP A 513 2.55 -33.36 14.29
C ASP A 513 3.92 -33.83 13.75
N VAL A 514 5.02 -33.41 14.36
CA VAL A 514 6.41 -33.63 13.88
C VAL A 514 7.06 -34.86 14.53
N SER A 515 6.37 -35.53 15.46
CA SER A 515 6.92 -36.52 16.42
C SER A 515 7.65 -37.75 15.84
N ASN A 516 7.51 -38.06 14.55
CA ASN A 516 8.09 -39.27 13.91
C ASN A 516 9.29 -38.99 12.98
N GLY A 517 9.88 -37.78 13.02
CA GLY A 517 10.85 -37.32 12.01
C GLY A 517 12.32 -37.16 12.41
N PHE A 518 12.72 -37.40 13.66
CA PHE A 518 14.08 -37.10 14.16
C PHE A 518 15.18 -38.06 13.65
N LEU A 519 15.54 -37.94 12.37
CA LEU A 519 16.83 -38.39 11.86
C LEU A 519 17.94 -37.56 12.51
N LYS A 520 18.98 -38.22 13.04
CA LYS A 520 20.15 -37.52 13.58
C LYS A 520 20.80 -36.65 12.50
N PRO A 521 21.16 -35.38 12.79
CA PRO A 521 21.86 -34.57 11.82
C PRO A 521 23.17 -35.24 11.41
N LYS A 522 23.46 -35.19 10.11
CA LYS A 522 24.73 -35.63 9.52
C LYS A 522 25.85 -34.75 10.11
N PRO A 523 27.01 -35.31 10.50
CA PRO A 523 28.09 -34.48 11.07
C PRO A 523 28.47 -33.36 10.08
N PRO A 524 28.53 -32.10 10.54
CA PRO A 524 28.69 -30.96 9.65
C PRO A 524 30.10 -30.92 9.04
N ALA A 525 30.21 -30.28 7.87
CA ALA A 525 31.49 -29.70 7.48
C ALA A 525 31.85 -28.64 8.54
N SER A 526 33.12 -28.58 8.93
CA SER A 526 33.59 -27.54 9.86
C SER A 526 33.30 -26.15 9.28
N PRO A 527 32.70 -25.21 10.05
CA PRO A 527 32.36 -23.90 9.53
C PRO A 527 33.61 -23.19 9.02
N THR A 528 33.63 -22.88 7.73
CA THR A 528 34.79 -22.30 7.07
C THR A 528 34.73 -20.78 7.21
N LEU A 529 35.88 -20.15 7.47
CA LEU A 529 36.00 -18.69 7.40
C LEU A 529 36.12 -18.29 5.93
N HIS A 530 35.00 -17.82 5.37
CA HIS A 530 34.93 -17.41 3.97
C HIS A 530 35.60 -16.05 3.76
N PRO A 531 36.41 -15.88 2.70
CA PRO A 531 36.98 -14.57 2.37
C PRO A 531 35.88 -13.60 1.93
N VAL A 532 36.08 -12.32 2.22
CA VAL A 532 35.15 -11.24 1.85
C VAL A 532 35.82 -10.22 0.94
N GLN A 533 35.07 -9.74 -0.07
CA GLN A 533 35.50 -8.74 -1.04
C GLN A 533 34.44 -7.63 -1.09
N SER A 534 34.83 -6.35 -1.01
CA SER A 534 33.91 -5.21 -1.11
C SER A 534 34.28 -4.33 -2.29
N PRO A 535 33.68 -4.56 -3.48
CA PRO A 535 33.90 -3.73 -4.67
C PRO A 535 33.49 -2.27 -4.44
N GLN A 536 34.06 -1.34 -5.22
CA GLN A 536 33.69 0.07 -5.09
C GLN A 536 32.31 0.42 -5.68
N THR A 537 31.69 -0.47 -6.47
CA THR A 537 30.33 -0.32 -7.02
C THR A 537 29.32 0.10 -5.94
N ARG A 538 28.51 1.11 -6.26
CA ARG A 538 27.38 1.56 -5.44
C ARG A 538 26.07 1.03 -6.04
N PHE A 539 25.24 0.45 -5.21
CA PHE A 539 23.99 -0.20 -5.59
C PHE A 539 22.75 0.55 -5.10
N CYS A 540 21.71 0.49 -5.91
CA CYS A 540 20.39 1.03 -5.63
C CYS A 540 19.43 -0.15 -5.45
N VAL A 541 18.66 -0.15 -4.36
CA VAL A 541 17.53 -1.08 -4.16
C VAL A 541 16.25 -0.34 -4.51
N LEU A 542 15.52 -0.87 -5.50
CA LEU A 542 14.50 -0.16 -6.25
C LEU A 542 13.22 -1.01 -6.39
N THR A 543 12.10 -0.35 -6.64
CA THR A 543 10.85 -0.99 -7.06
C THR A 543 10.22 -0.25 -8.24
N VAL A 544 9.31 -0.91 -8.95
CA VAL A 544 8.64 -0.42 -10.17
C VAL A 544 7.18 -0.82 -10.09
N ALA A 545 6.26 0.09 -10.43
CA ALA A 545 4.84 -0.25 -10.49
C ALA A 545 4.59 -1.22 -11.65
N PRO A 546 3.91 -2.38 -11.47
CA PRO A 546 3.82 -3.41 -12.51
C PRO A 546 3.19 -2.97 -13.84
N ASP A 547 2.30 -1.97 -13.80
CA ASP A 547 1.71 -1.30 -14.96
C ASP A 547 2.68 -0.38 -15.72
N THR A 548 3.79 0.03 -15.08
CA THR A 548 4.89 0.80 -15.68
C THR A 548 6.06 -0.06 -16.16
N LEU A 549 6.19 -1.32 -15.72
CA LEU A 549 7.24 -2.25 -16.17
C LEU A 549 7.38 -2.33 -17.71
N PRO A 550 6.29 -2.34 -18.52
CA PRO A 550 6.41 -2.34 -19.98
C PRO A 550 7.14 -1.12 -20.57
N ALA A 551 7.16 0.02 -19.87
CA ALA A 551 7.82 1.24 -20.33
C ALA A 551 9.35 1.21 -20.15
N ILE A 552 9.86 0.37 -19.24
CA ILE A 552 11.30 0.11 -19.07
C ILE A 552 11.76 -1.22 -19.68
N ALA A 553 10.84 -2.01 -20.26
CA ALA A 553 11.11 -3.39 -20.64
C ALA A 553 12.28 -3.55 -21.62
N THR A 554 12.35 -2.75 -22.69
CA THR A 554 13.47 -2.79 -23.65
C THR A 554 14.83 -2.53 -23.00
N MET A 555 14.85 -1.72 -21.95
CA MET A 555 16.05 -1.26 -21.26
C MET A 555 16.49 -2.28 -20.20
N LEU A 556 15.53 -2.89 -19.50
CA LEU A 556 15.75 -4.04 -18.63
C LEU A 556 16.24 -5.27 -19.43
N ILE A 557 15.76 -5.44 -20.66
CA ILE A 557 16.22 -6.48 -21.59
C ILE A 557 17.66 -6.19 -22.06
N ASP A 558 17.95 -4.96 -22.47
CA ASP A 558 19.28 -4.50 -22.88
C ASP A 558 20.33 -4.65 -21.76
N VAL A 559 19.93 -4.42 -20.50
CA VAL A 559 20.76 -4.73 -19.32
C VAL A 559 20.94 -6.25 -19.17
N LEU A 560 19.87 -7.01 -18.91
CA LEU A 560 19.95 -8.42 -18.51
C LEU A 560 20.53 -9.37 -19.57
N PHE A 561 20.29 -9.12 -20.87
CA PHE A 561 20.57 -10.11 -21.93
C PHE A 561 21.62 -9.67 -22.96
N TYR A 562 21.94 -8.37 -23.04
CA TYR A 562 22.78 -7.82 -24.13
C TYR A 562 23.95 -6.94 -23.65
N SER A 563 23.97 -6.51 -22.39
CA SER A 563 25.09 -5.72 -21.86
C SER A 563 26.30 -6.61 -21.59
N HIS A 564 27.49 -6.14 -21.98
CA HIS A 564 28.73 -6.89 -21.80
C HIS A 564 29.21 -6.86 -20.35
N ALA A 565 29.02 -7.95 -19.62
CA ALA A 565 29.85 -8.24 -18.45
C ALA A 565 31.31 -8.46 -18.89
N PRO A 566 32.32 -7.98 -18.12
CA PRO A 566 33.72 -8.24 -18.42
C PRO A 566 34.03 -9.75 -18.27
N PRO A 567 34.96 -10.30 -19.08
CA PRO A 567 35.27 -11.73 -19.05
C PRO A 567 35.98 -12.12 -17.74
N TRP A 568 35.56 -13.23 -17.14
CA TRP A 568 36.10 -13.78 -15.89
C TRP A 568 37.45 -14.53 -16.07
N ASP A 569 38.11 -14.38 -17.22
CA ASP A 569 39.38 -15.05 -17.54
C ASP A 569 40.60 -14.31 -16.93
N ALA A 570 40.65 -14.24 -15.59
CA ALA A 570 41.76 -13.69 -14.82
C ALA A 570 42.22 -14.64 -13.72
N ALA A 571 43.54 -14.86 -13.63
CA ALA A 571 44.14 -15.70 -12.59
C ALA A 571 44.01 -15.06 -11.18
N PRO A 572 44.01 -15.87 -10.10
CA PRO A 572 43.95 -15.37 -8.72
C PRO A 572 45.21 -14.57 -8.36
N GLY A 573 45.17 -13.27 -8.62
CA GLY A 573 46.30 -12.34 -8.46
C GLY A 573 46.10 -10.97 -9.13
N SER A 574 45.20 -10.85 -10.11
CA SER A 574 44.89 -9.58 -10.77
C SER A 574 43.38 -9.42 -11.01
N GLN A 575 42.69 -8.79 -10.05
CA GLN A 575 41.34 -8.23 -10.24
C GLN A 575 41.39 -6.74 -9.90
N ASP A 576 40.93 -5.89 -10.82
CA ASP A 576 40.68 -4.49 -10.52
C ASP A 576 39.49 -4.40 -9.54
N LEU A 577 39.73 -3.89 -8.34
CA LEU A 577 38.79 -3.89 -7.21
C LEU A 577 37.62 -2.91 -7.34
N ASP A 578 37.54 -2.20 -8.48
CA ASP A 578 36.71 -1.00 -8.62
C ASP A 578 35.27 -1.28 -9.06
N SER A 579 34.99 -2.39 -9.76
CA SER A 579 33.64 -2.71 -10.22
C SER A 579 33.33 -4.20 -10.31
N ILE A 580 32.15 -4.60 -9.83
CA ILE A 580 31.55 -5.92 -10.07
C ILE A 580 30.26 -5.81 -10.90
N THR A 581 30.02 -6.76 -11.80
CA THR A 581 28.71 -6.95 -12.44
C THR A 581 27.78 -7.65 -11.46
N PHE A 582 26.71 -6.98 -11.07
CA PHE A 582 25.61 -7.57 -10.31
C PHE A 582 24.30 -6.87 -10.64
N PHE A 583 23.29 -7.64 -11.01
CA PHE A 583 21.94 -7.13 -11.27
C PHE A 583 20.91 -8.17 -10.80
N SER A 584 19.99 -7.79 -9.92
CA SER A 584 18.92 -8.66 -9.46
C SER A 584 17.55 -8.10 -9.84
N PHE A 585 16.68 -8.95 -10.36
CA PHE A 585 15.27 -8.66 -10.60
C PHE A 585 14.41 -9.76 -9.96
N SER A 586 13.44 -9.39 -9.15
CA SER A 586 12.45 -10.32 -8.61
C SER A 586 11.03 -9.85 -8.94
N LEU A 587 10.18 -10.79 -9.34
CA LEU A 587 8.73 -10.65 -9.44
C LEU A 587 8.10 -11.70 -8.51
N ILE A 588 7.75 -11.28 -7.29
CA ILE A 588 7.24 -12.17 -6.24
C ILE A 588 5.88 -11.64 -5.79
N GLU A 589 4.85 -12.48 -5.91
CA GLU A 589 3.43 -12.18 -5.65
C GLU A 589 2.86 -10.97 -6.41
N GLY A 590 3.53 -10.55 -7.49
CA GLY A 590 3.20 -9.34 -8.26
C GLY A 590 4.00 -8.10 -7.87
N TYR A 591 4.85 -8.18 -6.85
CA TYR A 591 5.76 -7.11 -6.45
C TYR A 591 7.08 -7.22 -7.20
N ILE A 592 7.56 -6.07 -7.69
CA ILE A 592 8.83 -5.97 -8.41
C ILE A 592 9.90 -5.42 -7.46
N SER A 593 11.02 -6.13 -7.37
CA SER A 593 12.24 -5.68 -6.71
C SER A 593 13.37 -5.66 -7.72
N ILE A 594 14.18 -4.59 -7.74
CA ILE A 594 15.34 -4.49 -8.62
C ILE A 594 16.54 -3.98 -7.82
N VAL A 595 17.66 -4.69 -7.87
CA VAL A 595 18.95 -4.24 -7.37
C VAL A 595 19.89 -4.06 -8.56
N MET A 596 20.38 -2.84 -8.75
CA MET A 596 21.27 -2.49 -9.86
C MET A 596 22.32 -1.49 -9.41
N ASP A 597 23.42 -1.35 -10.16
CA ASP A 597 24.40 -0.31 -9.89
C ASP A 597 23.87 1.10 -10.25
N ALA A 598 24.43 2.11 -9.60
CA ALA A 598 24.01 3.51 -9.72
C ALA A 598 24.35 4.18 -11.07
N GLU A 599 25.20 3.57 -11.91
CA GLU A 599 25.45 4.05 -13.29
C GLU A 599 24.43 3.43 -14.26
N THR A 600 24.14 2.13 -14.13
CA THR A 600 23.05 1.45 -14.85
C THR A 600 21.70 2.09 -14.56
N GLN A 601 21.44 2.54 -13.33
CA GLN A 601 20.20 3.29 -13.01
C GLN A 601 20.02 4.53 -13.91
N LYS A 602 21.10 5.22 -14.30
CA LYS A 602 21.04 6.42 -15.16
C LYS A 602 20.64 6.11 -16.60
N ARG A 603 20.67 4.84 -17.03
CA ARG A 603 20.10 4.41 -18.31
C ARG A 603 18.58 4.57 -18.30
N PHE A 604 17.92 4.38 -17.16
CA PHE A 604 16.46 4.31 -17.02
C PHE A 604 15.77 5.67 -16.76
N PRO A 605 14.46 5.80 -17.03
CA PRO A 605 13.69 6.99 -16.70
C PRO A 605 13.57 7.17 -15.17
N SER A 606 14.04 8.31 -14.67
CA SER A 606 14.12 8.63 -13.23
C SER A 606 12.76 8.81 -12.53
N ASP A 607 11.66 8.82 -13.29
CA ASP A 607 10.28 8.92 -12.82
C ASP A 607 9.57 7.56 -12.72
N LEU A 608 10.17 6.47 -13.21
CA LEU A 608 9.60 5.12 -13.20
C LEU A 608 10.28 4.17 -12.19
N LEU A 609 11.54 4.43 -11.81
CA LEU A 609 12.24 3.68 -10.78
C LEU A 609 12.05 4.35 -9.41
N LEU A 610 11.37 3.65 -8.49
CA LEU A 610 11.08 4.13 -7.14
C LEU A 610 12.14 3.63 -6.16
N THR A 611 12.47 4.43 -5.14
CA THR A 611 13.35 4.02 -4.04
C THR A 611 12.97 4.71 -2.73
N SER A 612 13.29 4.07 -1.62
CA SER A 612 13.07 4.56 -0.26
C SER A 612 14.25 5.39 0.28
N SER A 613 15.45 5.27 -0.31
CA SER A 613 16.63 5.97 0.21
C SER A 613 16.61 7.46 -0.13
N THR A 614 17.10 8.30 0.78
CA THR A 614 17.16 9.77 0.58
C THR A 614 18.43 10.21 -0.19
N GLY A 615 18.90 9.37 -1.12
CA GLY A 615 20.16 9.54 -1.86
C GLY A 615 21.33 8.71 -1.33
N GLU A 616 21.12 7.90 -0.28
CA GLU A 616 22.09 6.93 0.20
C GLU A 616 22.10 5.67 -0.67
N LEU A 617 23.29 5.10 -0.86
CA LEU A 617 23.54 3.98 -1.78
C LEU A 617 24.30 2.87 -1.07
N TRP A 618 23.99 1.63 -1.43
CA TRP A 618 24.51 0.43 -0.78
C TRP A 618 25.87 0.04 -1.36
N ARG A 619 26.72 -0.59 -0.54
CA ARG A 619 27.95 -1.26 -1.00
C ARG A 619 27.83 -2.75 -0.80
N MET A 620 28.30 -3.51 -1.78
CA MET A 620 28.35 -4.97 -1.68
C MET A 620 29.49 -5.44 -0.77
N VAL A 621 29.23 -6.52 -0.03
CA VAL A 621 30.25 -7.40 0.53
C VAL A 621 30.00 -8.79 -0.05
N ARG A 622 30.78 -9.18 -1.06
CA ARG A 622 30.77 -10.52 -1.65
C ARG A 622 31.45 -11.47 -0.66
N ILE A 623 30.85 -12.62 -0.42
CA ILE A 623 31.31 -13.64 0.54
C ILE A 623 31.63 -14.92 -0.24
N GLY A 624 32.76 -15.55 0.06
CA GLY A 624 33.21 -16.80 -0.56
C GLY A 624 34.19 -16.58 -1.72
N GLY A 625 35.26 -17.38 -1.72
CA GLY A 625 36.27 -17.41 -2.80
C GLY A 625 36.12 -18.59 -3.75
N GLN A 626 35.13 -19.46 -3.49
CA GLN A 626 34.71 -20.61 -4.29
C GLN A 626 33.19 -20.76 -4.14
N PRO A 627 32.49 -21.52 -5.01
CA PRO A 627 31.05 -21.76 -4.86
C PRO A 627 30.72 -22.39 -3.50
N LEU A 628 29.87 -21.73 -2.72
CA LEU A 628 29.52 -22.13 -1.35
C LEU A 628 28.68 -23.41 -1.27
N GLY A 629 28.05 -23.81 -2.37
CA GLY A 629 27.10 -24.92 -2.41
C GLY A 629 25.82 -24.62 -1.63
N PHE A 630 25.16 -25.69 -1.16
CA PHE A 630 23.83 -25.61 -0.53
C PHE A 630 23.74 -26.38 0.80
N ASP A 631 24.86 -26.87 1.34
CA ASP A 631 24.92 -27.70 2.57
C ASP A 631 25.72 -27.06 3.72
N GLU A 632 26.57 -26.06 3.49
CA GLU A 632 27.29 -25.38 4.57
C GLU A 632 26.35 -24.41 5.32
N CYS A 633 26.30 -24.57 6.65
CA CYS A 633 25.39 -23.82 7.51
C CYS A 633 26.11 -22.66 8.20
N GLY A 634 25.37 -21.61 8.58
CA GLY A 634 25.89 -20.52 9.39
C GLY A 634 26.72 -19.44 8.67
N ILE A 635 26.96 -19.55 7.37
CA ILE A 635 27.64 -18.48 6.59
C ILE A 635 26.92 -17.13 6.76
N VAL A 636 25.59 -17.12 6.68
CA VAL A 636 24.77 -15.91 6.89
C VAL A 636 24.87 -15.41 8.34
N ALA A 637 24.93 -16.31 9.33
CA ALA A 637 25.06 -15.94 10.75
C ALA A 637 26.41 -15.24 11.04
N GLN A 638 27.52 -15.76 10.48
CA GLN A 638 28.86 -15.18 10.59
C GLN A 638 28.94 -13.71 10.09
N ILE A 639 28.03 -13.28 9.22
CA ILE A 639 27.97 -11.92 8.66
C ILE A 639 26.87 -11.08 9.33
N ALA A 640 25.68 -11.65 9.53
CA ALA A 640 24.53 -10.92 10.06
C ALA A 640 24.67 -10.60 11.56
N GLU A 641 25.28 -11.47 12.38
CA GLU A 641 25.46 -11.20 13.81
C GLU A 641 26.46 -10.06 14.10
N PRO A 642 27.66 -10.00 13.46
CA PRO A 642 28.58 -8.89 13.66
C PRO A 642 28.06 -7.54 13.13
N LEU A 643 27.12 -7.55 12.19
CA LEU A 643 26.44 -6.33 11.70
C LEU A 643 25.26 -5.90 12.59
N ALA A 644 24.54 -6.86 13.19
CA ALA A 644 23.45 -6.58 14.13
C ALA A 644 23.94 -6.06 15.50
N ALA A 645 25.21 -6.24 15.86
CA ALA A 645 25.80 -5.68 17.08
C ALA A 645 26.00 -4.15 17.06
N PRO A 646 26.55 -3.53 15.98
CA PRO A 646 26.63 -2.09 15.80
C PRO A 646 25.41 -1.44 15.11
N ASP A 647 24.26 -2.13 15.00
CA ASP A 647 23.02 -1.63 14.37
C ASP A 647 23.19 -1.24 12.87
N ILE A 648 23.99 -2.03 12.12
CA ILE A 648 24.19 -1.83 10.69
C ILE A 648 23.11 -2.56 9.88
N SER A 649 22.45 -1.86 8.97
CA SER A 649 21.53 -2.44 7.99
C SER A 649 22.25 -3.33 6.97
N GLY A 650 21.59 -4.42 6.54
CA GLY A 650 22.07 -5.27 5.46
C GLY A 650 20.93 -6.04 4.81
N TYR A 651 20.85 -5.93 3.47
CA TYR A 651 20.12 -6.86 2.60
C TYR A 651 21.02 -8.05 2.25
#